data_AF-A0A9W5K212-F1
#
_entry.id   AF-A0A9W5K212-F1
#
_cell.length_a   1.000
_cell.length_b   1.000
_cell.length_c   1.000
_cell.angle_alpha   90.00
_cell.angle_beta   90.00
_cell.angle_gamma   90.00
#
_symmetry.space_group_name_H-M   'P 1'
#
loop_
_entity.id
_entity.type
_entity.pdbx_description
1 polymer ?
#
loop_
_entity_poly.entity_id
_entity_poly.type
_entity_poly.pdbx_seq_one_letter_code
_entity_poly.pdbx_strand_id
1 'polypeptide(L)'
;MLNNKENRFLIVGEVFTDVHLDLKDSVLRLGGIFHSARAFASMNINYAIAAIAPKYLYESIRAWGLKLDSQMTNIIGEIEGSPNLITIQDSAENGDQGYNDILREQSKITINCLELKKLIEEYNPTDIILYPGKYIVEDILTVLEKFKVKLHIDVQYEANYMKILNGKMDLETIIFSTSANLFKDNNSSVINLLNSPLINRSNAFLLKENRGGSRYYNTNNETWYKAPAFKTDTIHSVGVGDCFNAIFLSVKKERSIESALKIASYVAMLYASTMDFEEFKELVSVLNFDEVDKFQGNQLSWEQRQKHHIYIAGPDFPDVDTRFIEEIYNSLKYHNFIPHRPVIENGIITGNESEDIQIKAYQKDIDLLNQSSLLVAVILNDDPGTYVEIGWMAKSGKPVIIFDPYKNVRNLFLKKTATFVTSSINEVIDLVFEILGKENASPARQYDSLLLTSGGLDSTVLAYKLLSEGKKVLPVFFNYGQHFSDTEYVTLLEVLPRQLLSHVKVVNIIDIFKDSNSRMIKEPNLWIDDVTANDLYLPYRNLLFLSIASSIAQTSGIKDVYSAFINSNHAKEIDCSKEFFDQLSEMLVEYGSVQINMPFRELTKADVIELGVKMNVPIAKTYSCQANSITPCGVCPNCVDRIKGFQVASSSFNNKVE
;
A
#
# COMPACT_ATOMS: atom_id res chain seq x y z
N MET A 1 21.56 -10.20 10.10
CA MET A 1 21.16 -11.36 10.94
C MET A 1 21.36 -11.01 12.41
N LEU A 2 20.31 -11.09 13.22
CA LEU A 2 20.32 -10.78 14.66
C LEU A 2 20.87 -12.01 15.41
N ASN A 3 22.17 -12.05 15.68
CA ASN A 3 22.81 -13.21 16.31
C ASN A 3 22.79 -13.03 17.84
N ASN A 4 21.60 -12.98 18.44
CA ASN A 4 21.46 -12.65 19.86
C ASN A 4 21.33 -13.91 20.71
N LYS A 5 22.48 -14.46 21.12
CA LYS A 5 22.56 -15.65 21.98
C LYS A 5 21.92 -15.47 23.37
N GLU A 6 21.56 -14.25 23.76
CA GLU A 6 21.01 -13.96 25.09
C GLU A 6 19.49 -14.11 25.21
N ASN A 7 18.72 -13.96 24.13
CA ASN A 7 17.26 -14.10 24.19
C ASN A 7 16.85 -15.53 23.85
N ARG A 8 16.18 -16.20 24.80
CA ARG A 8 15.74 -17.60 24.67
C ARG A 8 14.22 -17.65 24.79
N PHE A 9 13.54 -17.92 23.68
CA PHE A 9 12.08 -17.99 23.65
C PHE A 9 11.57 -19.40 23.90
N LEU A 10 10.49 -19.54 24.67
CA LEU A 10 9.72 -20.78 24.75
C LEU A 10 8.32 -20.55 24.18
N ILE A 11 7.94 -21.33 23.17
CA ILE A 11 6.59 -21.31 22.61
C ILE A 11 5.76 -22.40 23.27
N VAL A 12 4.56 -22.07 23.75
CA VAL A 12 3.66 -22.99 24.46
C VAL A 12 2.27 -22.95 23.83
N GLY A 13 1.71 -24.11 23.47
CA GLY A 13 0.34 -24.19 22.95
C GLY A 13 0.01 -25.48 22.20
N GLU A 14 -1.16 -25.50 21.59
CA GLU A 14 -1.66 -26.64 20.82
C GLU A 14 -1.02 -26.74 19.43
N VAL A 15 -0.92 -27.99 18.93
CA VAL A 15 -0.53 -28.29 17.56
C VAL A 15 -1.74 -28.82 16.80
N PHE A 16 -1.96 -28.28 15.61
CA PHE A 16 -3.02 -28.70 14.70
C PHE A 16 -2.43 -29.17 13.37
N THR A 17 -3.21 -29.94 12.61
CA THR A 17 -2.97 -30.15 11.19
C THR A 17 -3.89 -29.23 10.39
N ASP A 18 -3.32 -28.30 9.64
CA ASP A 18 -4.07 -27.37 8.80
C ASP A 18 -4.38 -28.01 7.44
N VAL A 19 -5.63 -27.87 6.99
CA VAL A 19 -6.12 -28.36 5.71
C VAL A 19 -6.87 -27.25 4.98
N HIS A 20 -6.31 -26.78 3.87
CA HIS A 20 -6.90 -25.70 3.06
C HIS A 20 -7.83 -26.29 2.00
N LEU A 21 -9.12 -25.95 2.01
CA LEU A 21 -10.12 -26.54 1.11
C LEU A 21 -10.25 -25.83 -0.23
N ASP A 22 -9.83 -24.56 -0.29
CA ASP A 22 -9.87 -23.68 -1.47
C ASP A 22 -8.62 -23.79 -2.36
N LEU A 23 -7.53 -24.34 -1.85
CA LEU A 23 -6.29 -24.54 -2.59
C LEU A 23 -6.30 -25.90 -3.32
N LYS A 24 -6.02 -25.88 -4.63
CA LYS A 24 -6.02 -27.09 -5.50
C LYS A 24 -5.09 -28.20 -5.01
N ASP A 25 -3.93 -27.83 -4.47
CA ASP A 25 -2.91 -28.75 -3.94
C ASP A 25 -2.84 -28.59 -2.41
N SER A 26 -3.95 -28.86 -1.72
CA SER A 26 -4.08 -28.69 -0.26
C SER A 26 -2.88 -29.27 0.50
N VAL A 27 -1.95 -28.39 0.91
CA VAL A 27 -0.74 -28.80 1.62
C VAL A 27 -1.10 -29.03 3.08
N LEU A 28 -1.04 -30.30 3.51
CA LEU A 28 -1.14 -30.65 4.92
C LEU A 28 0.10 -30.13 5.64
N ARG A 29 -0.08 -29.27 6.65
CA ARG A 29 1.02 -28.73 7.45
C ARG A 29 0.69 -28.73 8.94
N LEU A 30 1.71 -28.83 9.77
CA LEU A 30 1.55 -28.58 11.21
C LEU A 30 1.30 -27.08 11.42
N GLY A 31 0.11 -26.74 11.90
CA GLY A 31 -0.32 -25.41 12.32
C GLY A 31 -0.21 -25.20 13.84
N GLY A 32 -0.94 -24.20 14.34
CA GLY A 32 -0.85 -23.77 15.74
C GLY A 32 0.52 -23.18 16.05
N ILE A 33 1.16 -23.60 17.15
CA ILE A 33 2.45 -23.04 17.59
C ILE A 33 3.60 -23.20 16.57
N PHE A 34 3.45 -24.06 15.57
CA PHE A 34 4.42 -24.22 14.50
C PHE A 34 4.49 -23.03 13.53
N HIS A 35 3.48 -22.15 13.49
CA HIS A 35 3.59 -20.88 12.76
C HIS A 35 4.67 -19.98 13.36
N SER A 36 4.69 -19.85 14.69
CA SER A 36 5.72 -19.11 15.43
C SER A 36 7.09 -19.78 15.35
N ALA A 37 7.13 -21.12 15.38
CA ALA A 37 8.38 -21.86 15.20
C ALA A 37 9.02 -21.58 13.84
N ARG A 38 8.22 -21.58 12.75
CA ARG A 38 8.71 -21.21 11.41
C ARG A 38 9.24 -19.78 11.37
N ALA A 39 8.57 -18.84 12.04
CA ALA A 39 9.02 -17.45 12.12
C ALA A 39 10.35 -17.31 12.88
N PHE A 40 10.52 -17.97 14.02
CA PHE A 40 11.79 -17.96 14.74
C PHE A 40 12.91 -18.64 13.95
N ALA A 41 12.62 -19.75 13.29
CA ALA A 41 13.59 -20.49 12.49
C ALA A 41 14.07 -19.67 11.27
N SER A 42 13.18 -18.90 10.62
CA SER A 42 13.57 -18.06 9.47
C SER A 42 14.51 -16.91 9.88
N MET A 43 14.45 -16.47 11.13
CA MET A 43 15.30 -15.41 11.67
C MET A 43 16.49 -15.92 12.51
N ASN A 44 16.69 -17.24 12.59
CA ASN A 44 17.71 -17.89 13.42
C ASN A 44 17.64 -17.47 14.92
N ILE A 45 16.43 -17.34 15.46
CA ILE A 45 16.20 -17.03 16.87
C ILE A 45 16.40 -18.27 17.72
N ASN A 46 16.92 -18.14 18.94
CA ASN A 46 17.01 -19.25 19.89
C ASN A 46 15.66 -19.52 20.55
N TYR A 47 15.04 -20.66 20.23
CA TYR A 47 13.74 -21.01 20.78
C TYR A 47 13.61 -22.51 21.12
N ALA A 48 12.66 -22.80 22.00
CA ALA A 48 12.19 -24.14 22.35
C ALA A 48 10.67 -24.26 22.19
N ILE A 49 10.17 -25.49 22.08
CA ILE A 49 8.76 -25.81 21.85
C ILE A 49 8.22 -26.65 23.02
N ALA A 50 7.09 -26.21 23.58
CA ALA A 50 6.25 -26.96 24.50
C ALA A 50 4.90 -27.23 23.84
N ALA A 51 4.77 -28.40 23.22
CA ALA A 51 3.61 -28.78 22.42
C ALA A 51 2.53 -29.49 23.23
N ILE A 52 1.27 -29.24 22.90
CA ILE A 52 0.10 -29.96 23.38
C ILE A 52 -0.59 -30.57 22.16
N ALA A 53 -0.67 -31.90 22.09
CA ALA A 53 -1.10 -32.57 20.85
C ALA A 53 -1.65 -33.97 21.11
N PRO A 54 -2.39 -34.55 20.16
CA PRO A 54 -2.70 -35.97 20.16
C PRO A 54 -1.44 -36.82 19.90
N LYS A 55 -1.39 -38.02 20.49
CA LYS A 55 -0.24 -38.95 20.41
C LYS A 55 0.27 -39.21 19.00
N TYR A 56 -0.63 -39.29 18.01
CA TYR A 56 -0.26 -39.60 16.63
C TYR A 56 0.60 -38.50 15.97
N LEU A 57 0.59 -37.27 16.51
CA LEU A 57 1.42 -36.16 16.02
C LEU A 57 2.81 -36.09 16.67
N TYR A 58 3.10 -36.90 17.71
CA TYR A 58 4.33 -36.74 18.51
C TYR A 58 5.62 -36.89 17.69
N GLU A 59 5.65 -37.86 16.77
CA GLU A 59 6.81 -38.08 15.90
C GLU A 59 6.98 -36.91 14.93
N SER A 60 5.89 -36.47 14.29
CA SER A 60 5.89 -35.33 13.37
C SER A 60 6.32 -34.04 14.07
N ILE A 61 5.86 -33.79 15.30
CA ILE A 61 6.24 -32.63 16.10
C ILE A 61 7.73 -32.61 16.38
N ARG A 62 8.32 -33.74 16.80
CA ARG A 62 9.77 -33.84 17.05
C ARG A 62 10.58 -33.68 15.76
N ALA A 63 10.14 -34.31 14.67
CA ALA A 63 10.80 -34.20 13.37
C ALA A 63 10.80 -32.76 12.85
N TRP A 64 9.66 -32.06 12.93
CA TRP A 64 9.57 -30.66 12.55
C TRP A 64 10.31 -29.73 13.51
N GLY A 65 10.30 -30.01 14.82
CA GLY A 65 11.12 -29.28 15.79
C GLY A 65 12.61 -29.32 15.44
N LEU A 66 13.10 -30.48 14.97
CA LEU A 66 14.48 -30.65 14.52
C LEU A 66 14.72 -29.96 13.16
N LYS A 67 13.77 -30.08 12.21
CA LYS A 67 13.85 -29.41 10.90
C LYS A 67 13.89 -27.88 11.01
N LEU A 68 13.19 -27.32 12.00
CA LEU A 68 13.12 -25.86 12.24
C LEU A 68 14.21 -25.38 13.22
N ASP A 69 15.24 -26.19 13.49
CA ASP A 69 16.37 -25.82 14.35
C ASP A 69 15.98 -25.39 15.79
N SER A 70 14.87 -25.93 16.31
CA SER A 70 14.49 -25.71 17.71
C SER A 70 15.53 -26.35 18.64
N GLN A 71 15.86 -25.67 19.74
CA GLN A 71 16.87 -26.15 20.68
C GLN A 71 16.36 -27.30 21.54
N MET A 72 15.06 -27.29 21.87
CA MET A 72 14.35 -28.35 22.58
C MET A 72 12.91 -28.41 22.09
N THR A 73 12.37 -29.62 21.95
CA THR A 73 10.96 -29.86 21.60
C THR A 73 10.39 -30.92 22.53
N ASN A 74 9.50 -30.51 23.42
CA ASN A 74 8.87 -31.41 24.39
C ASN A 74 7.35 -31.37 24.21
N ILE A 75 6.72 -32.53 24.37
CA ILE A 75 5.26 -32.61 24.46
C ILE A 75 4.89 -32.50 25.94
N ILE A 76 4.22 -31.41 26.28
CA ILE A 76 3.82 -31.08 27.66
C ILE A 76 2.34 -31.36 27.92
N GLY A 77 1.58 -31.82 26.93
CA GLY A 77 0.18 -32.18 27.11
C GLY A 77 -0.33 -33.12 26.04
N GLU A 78 -1.30 -33.94 26.43
CA GLU A 78 -1.93 -34.92 25.55
C GLU A 78 -3.38 -34.53 25.27
N ILE A 79 -3.79 -34.68 24.01
CA ILE A 79 -5.16 -34.49 23.55
C ILE A 79 -5.74 -35.83 23.12
N GLU A 80 -6.86 -36.21 23.74
CA GLU A 80 -7.62 -37.42 23.41
C GLU A 80 -8.98 -37.06 22.80
N GLY A 81 -9.53 -37.94 21.96
CA GLY A 81 -10.87 -37.80 21.38
C GLY A 81 -11.00 -36.84 20.19
N SER A 82 -10.04 -35.93 20.00
CA SER A 82 -9.97 -35.02 18.85
C SER A 82 -8.75 -35.34 17.98
N PRO A 83 -8.88 -35.31 16.63
CA PRO A 83 -7.73 -35.41 15.74
C PRO A 83 -6.91 -34.12 15.72
N ASN A 84 -7.40 -32.98 16.22
CA ASN A 84 -6.74 -31.68 16.10
C ASN A 84 -6.41 -31.35 14.64
N LEU A 85 -7.44 -31.42 13.81
CA LEU A 85 -7.40 -31.08 12.40
C LEU A 85 -8.30 -29.88 12.17
N ILE A 86 -7.74 -28.84 11.57
CA ILE A 86 -8.46 -27.61 11.24
C ILE A 86 -8.63 -27.55 9.72
N THR A 87 -9.87 -27.46 9.27
CA THR A 87 -10.16 -27.14 7.86
C THR A 87 -10.35 -25.63 7.69
N ILE A 88 -9.77 -25.06 6.63
CA ILE A 88 -9.87 -23.65 6.27
C ILE A 88 -10.64 -23.53 4.95
N GLN A 89 -11.69 -22.71 4.92
CA GLN A 89 -12.53 -22.49 3.73
C GLN A 89 -12.03 -21.32 2.88
N ASP A 90 -11.54 -20.26 3.50
CA ASP A 90 -10.94 -19.10 2.82
C ASP A 90 -9.51 -18.86 3.33
N SER A 91 -8.54 -19.17 2.48
CA SER A 91 -7.12 -19.01 2.77
C SER A 91 -6.65 -17.56 2.72
N ALA A 92 -7.36 -16.64 2.08
CA ALA A 92 -6.92 -15.24 1.90
C ALA A 92 -7.48 -14.28 2.96
N GLU A 93 -8.36 -14.76 3.86
CA GLU A 93 -9.06 -13.94 4.87
C GLU A 93 -9.81 -12.76 4.25
N ASN A 94 -10.58 -12.98 3.18
CA ASN A 94 -11.46 -11.96 2.61
C ASN A 94 -12.57 -11.58 3.61
N GLY A 95 -13.05 -12.58 4.36
CA GLY A 95 -13.99 -12.45 5.47
C GLY A 95 -13.70 -13.47 6.57
N ASP A 96 -14.75 -14.11 7.09
CA ASP A 96 -14.59 -15.26 7.98
C ASP A 96 -13.94 -16.42 7.22
N GLN A 97 -12.82 -16.92 7.73
CA GLN A 97 -12.04 -17.99 7.09
C GLN A 97 -12.72 -19.36 7.16
N GLY A 98 -13.81 -19.49 7.92
CA GLY A 98 -14.55 -20.73 8.06
C GLY A 98 -13.76 -21.83 8.76
N TYR A 99 -12.91 -21.45 9.72
CA TYR A 99 -12.14 -22.42 10.52
C TYR A 99 -13.06 -23.43 11.17
N ASN A 100 -12.85 -24.72 10.88
CA ASN A 100 -13.58 -25.79 11.50
C ASN A 100 -12.63 -26.83 12.11
N ASP A 101 -12.64 -26.88 13.44
CA ASP A 101 -11.90 -27.85 14.23
C ASP A 101 -12.71 -29.14 14.38
N ILE A 102 -12.24 -30.18 13.70
CA ILE A 102 -12.97 -31.44 13.53
C ILE A 102 -13.01 -32.21 14.86
N LEU A 103 -14.21 -32.63 15.28
CA LEU A 103 -14.48 -33.34 16.54
C LEU A 103 -14.05 -32.57 17.80
N ARG A 104 -14.00 -31.23 17.72
CA ARG A 104 -13.56 -30.37 18.83
C ARG A 104 -14.22 -30.63 20.18
N GLU A 105 -15.51 -30.98 20.19
CA GLU A 105 -16.30 -31.22 21.41
C GLU A 105 -15.94 -32.54 22.12
N GLN A 106 -15.23 -33.44 21.44
CA GLN A 106 -14.75 -34.70 22.01
C GLN A 106 -13.36 -34.56 22.65
N SER A 107 -12.73 -33.38 22.50
CA SER A 107 -11.37 -33.13 22.99
C SER A 107 -11.30 -33.19 24.51
N LYS A 108 -10.40 -34.02 25.02
CA LYS A 108 -9.99 -34.04 26.43
C LYS A 108 -8.50 -33.77 26.50
N ILE A 109 -8.12 -32.69 27.19
CA ILE A 109 -6.73 -32.25 27.23
C ILE A 109 -6.17 -32.37 28.64
N THR A 110 -5.02 -33.02 28.77
CA THR A 110 -4.30 -33.16 30.04
C THR A 110 -2.93 -32.50 29.92
N ILE A 111 -2.60 -31.58 30.83
CA ILE A 111 -1.30 -30.92 30.89
C ILE A 111 -0.37 -31.65 31.87
N ASN A 112 0.85 -31.93 31.43
CA ASN A 112 1.92 -32.45 32.25
C ASN A 112 2.79 -31.29 32.78
N CYS A 113 2.36 -30.74 33.91
CA CYS A 113 3.05 -29.62 34.57
C CYS A 113 4.49 -29.95 34.97
N LEU A 114 4.81 -31.22 35.24
CA LEU A 114 6.17 -31.64 35.59
C LEU A 114 7.10 -31.54 34.37
N GLU A 115 6.63 -31.95 33.20
CA GLU A 115 7.40 -31.87 31.96
C GLU A 115 7.65 -30.42 31.53
N LEU A 116 6.62 -29.56 31.62
CA LEU A 116 6.79 -28.13 31.38
C LEU A 116 7.82 -27.52 32.35
N LYS A 117 7.75 -27.88 33.63
CA LYS A 117 8.70 -27.41 34.64
C LYS A 117 10.14 -27.80 34.29
N LYS A 118 10.38 -29.07 33.96
CA LYS A 118 11.71 -29.56 33.56
C LYS A 118 12.25 -28.84 32.33
N LEU A 119 11.41 -28.64 31.32
CA LEU A 119 11.78 -27.91 30.12
C LEU A 119 12.23 -26.49 30.45
N ILE A 120 11.50 -25.77 31.31
CA ILE A 120 11.87 -24.41 31.73
C ILE A 120 13.19 -24.42 32.52
N GLU A 121 13.42 -25.41 33.39
CA GLU A 121 14.66 -25.53 34.15
C GLU A 121 15.87 -25.85 33.25
N GLU A 122 15.72 -26.74 32.28
CA GLU A 122 16.79 -27.16 31.35
C GLU A 122 17.07 -26.10 30.28
N TYR A 123 16.01 -25.53 29.69
CA TYR A 123 16.12 -24.54 28.64
C TYR A 123 16.33 -23.12 29.18
N ASN A 124 15.92 -22.81 30.42
CA ASN A 124 16.07 -21.47 31.02
C ASN A 124 15.65 -20.30 30.08
N PRO A 125 14.38 -20.24 29.63
CA PRO A 125 13.90 -19.20 28.73
C PRO A 125 13.88 -17.82 29.41
N THR A 126 14.11 -16.77 28.62
CA THR A 126 13.94 -15.37 29.06
C THR A 126 12.51 -14.90 28.85
N ASP A 127 11.89 -15.35 27.77
CA ASP A 127 10.57 -14.93 27.31
C ASP A 127 9.76 -16.17 26.93
N ILE A 128 8.46 -16.17 27.27
CA ILE A 128 7.53 -17.25 26.93
C ILE A 128 6.38 -16.65 26.13
N ILE A 129 6.09 -17.25 24.98
CA ILE A 129 4.90 -16.93 24.19
C ILE A 129 3.88 -18.05 24.39
N LEU A 130 2.78 -17.72 25.05
CA LEU A 130 1.68 -18.63 25.32
C LEU A 130 0.54 -18.38 24.34
N TYR A 131 0.14 -19.43 23.63
CA TYR A 131 -1.03 -19.49 22.77
C TYR A 131 -2.10 -20.33 23.49
N PRO A 132 -2.99 -19.71 24.29
CA PRO A 132 -4.03 -20.42 25.02
C PRO A 132 -4.93 -21.19 24.06
N GLY A 133 -5.18 -22.46 24.39
CA GLY A 133 -6.09 -23.32 23.68
C GLY A 133 -7.31 -23.69 24.52
N LYS A 134 -7.86 -24.88 24.28
CA LYS A 134 -9.00 -25.42 25.04
C LYS A 134 -8.60 -26.03 26.38
N TYR A 135 -7.30 -26.18 26.62
CA TYR A 135 -6.78 -26.68 27.87
C TYR A 135 -6.95 -25.66 29.01
N ILE A 136 -6.82 -26.14 30.25
CA ILE A 136 -6.90 -25.31 31.45
C ILE A 136 -5.63 -24.46 31.52
N VAL A 137 -5.71 -23.21 31.07
CA VAL A 137 -4.56 -22.29 31.01
C VAL A 137 -3.93 -22.05 32.39
N GLU A 138 -4.71 -22.14 33.46
CA GLU A 138 -4.25 -21.97 34.84
C GLU A 138 -3.19 -23.00 35.26
N ASP A 139 -3.24 -24.21 34.71
CA ASP A 139 -2.24 -25.25 34.98
C ASP A 139 -0.86 -24.81 34.51
N ILE A 140 -0.81 -24.16 33.33
CA ILE A 140 0.42 -23.58 32.78
C ILE A 140 0.84 -22.37 33.59
N LEU A 141 -0.06 -21.41 33.83
CA LEU A 141 0.25 -20.19 34.57
C LEU A 141 0.81 -20.48 35.98
N THR A 142 0.25 -21.48 36.68
CA THR A 142 0.72 -21.91 38.01
C THR A 142 2.16 -22.45 37.99
N VAL A 143 2.58 -23.06 36.88
CA VAL A 143 3.99 -23.46 36.69
C VAL A 143 4.86 -22.24 36.43
N LEU A 144 4.42 -21.35 35.53
CA LEU A 144 5.18 -20.16 35.12
C LEU A 144 5.42 -19.18 36.28
N GLU A 145 4.46 -19.05 37.21
CA GLU A 145 4.56 -18.22 38.41
C GLU A 145 5.80 -18.52 39.28
N LYS A 146 6.39 -19.71 39.15
CA LYS A 146 7.57 -20.14 39.91
C LYS A 146 8.88 -19.69 39.27
N PHE A 147 8.84 -19.10 38.09
CA PHE A 147 10.02 -18.72 37.31
C PHE A 147 10.01 -17.23 36.98
N LYS A 148 11.20 -16.64 36.94
CA LYS A 148 11.37 -15.23 36.55
C LYS A 148 11.48 -15.14 35.03
N VAL A 149 10.34 -15.12 34.35
CA VAL A 149 10.24 -15.08 32.88
C VAL A 149 9.29 -13.98 32.44
N LYS A 150 9.50 -13.44 31.24
CA LYS A 150 8.57 -12.50 30.61
C LYS A 150 7.48 -13.28 29.88
N LEU A 151 6.22 -13.09 30.27
CA LEU A 151 5.10 -13.81 29.67
C LEU A 151 4.37 -12.94 28.65
N HIS A 152 4.28 -13.42 27.42
CA HIS A 152 3.48 -12.86 26.34
C HIS A 152 2.32 -13.80 26.04
N ILE A 153 1.09 -13.28 25.96
CA ILE A 153 -0.10 -14.12 25.74
C ILE A 153 -0.90 -13.58 24.55
N ASP A 154 -1.20 -14.44 23.56
CA ASP A 154 -2.16 -14.16 22.50
C ASP A 154 -3.56 -14.59 22.92
N VAL A 155 -4.42 -13.64 23.28
CA VAL A 155 -5.73 -13.96 23.86
C VAL A 155 -6.77 -14.08 22.76
N GLN A 156 -7.03 -15.32 22.32
CA GLN A 156 -7.99 -15.62 21.26
C GLN A 156 -9.35 -16.12 21.79
N TYR A 157 -9.35 -16.88 22.90
CA TYR A 157 -10.55 -17.53 23.44
C TYR A 157 -11.12 -16.80 24.66
N GLU A 158 -12.42 -16.50 24.62
CA GLU A 158 -13.13 -15.82 25.71
C GLU A 158 -13.09 -16.59 27.02
N ALA A 159 -13.21 -17.92 26.97
CA ALA A 159 -13.17 -18.79 28.16
C ALA A 159 -11.87 -18.61 28.99
N ASN A 160 -10.77 -18.21 28.35
CA ASN A 160 -9.48 -18.00 29.01
C ASN A 160 -9.31 -16.56 29.50
N TYR A 161 -10.11 -15.60 29.03
CA TYR A 161 -9.97 -14.18 29.35
C TYR A 161 -10.09 -13.91 30.86
N MET A 162 -11.18 -14.37 31.47
CA MET A 162 -11.41 -14.20 32.92
C MET A 162 -10.36 -14.93 33.76
N LYS A 163 -9.85 -16.06 33.26
CA LYS A 163 -8.84 -16.87 33.94
C LYS A 163 -7.49 -16.18 33.93
N ILE A 164 -7.10 -15.65 32.77
CA ILE A 164 -5.92 -14.82 32.59
C ILE A 164 -6.04 -13.59 33.49
N LEU A 165 -7.19 -12.91 33.50
CA LEU A 165 -7.51 -11.76 34.37
C LEU A 165 -7.41 -12.03 35.87
N ASN A 166 -7.64 -13.27 36.31
CA ASN A 166 -7.58 -13.66 37.73
C ASN A 166 -6.25 -14.30 38.14
N GLY A 167 -5.32 -14.55 37.21
CA GLY A 167 -3.99 -15.07 37.52
C GLY A 167 -3.16 -14.15 38.43
N LYS A 168 -2.05 -14.65 39.00
CA LYS A 168 -1.20 -13.83 39.89
C LYS A 168 0.06 -13.28 39.21
N MET A 169 0.46 -13.87 38.08
CA MET A 169 1.61 -13.43 37.30
C MET A 169 1.32 -12.18 36.49
N ASP A 170 2.18 -11.16 36.57
CA ASP A 170 2.12 -10.01 35.66
C ASP A 170 2.53 -10.39 34.24
N LEU A 171 1.91 -9.75 33.25
CA LEU A 171 2.09 -10.06 31.83
C LEU A 171 3.01 -9.02 31.18
N GLU A 172 3.97 -9.45 30.37
CA GLU A 172 4.85 -8.52 29.64
C GLU A 172 4.13 -7.94 28.43
N THR A 173 3.33 -8.74 27.71
CA THR A 173 2.53 -8.26 26.57
C THR A 173 1.28 -9.09 26.40
N ILE A 174 0.14 -8.43 26.25
CA ILE A 174 -1.11 -9.05 25.85
C ILE A 174 -1.35 -8.75 24.38
N ILE A 175 -1.59 -9.78 23.58
CA ILE A 175 -1.77 -9.68 22.14
C ILE A 175 -3.24 -9.93 21.82
N PHE A 176 -3.81 -9.06 20.99
CA PHE A 176 -5.18 -9.13 20.49
C PHE A 176 -5.20 -9.10 18.97
N SER A 177 -6.22 -9.73 18.39
CA SER A 177 -6.59 -9.55 16.99
C SER A 177 -7.99 -8.93 16.90
N THR A 178 -8.19 -7.98 16.00
CA THR A 178 -9.53 -7.44 15.72
C THR A 178 -10.49 -8.47 15.15
N SER A 179 -9.95 -9.55 14.55
CA SER A 179 -10.75 -10.67 14.08
C SER A 179 -11.25 -11.60 15.19
N ALA A 180 -10.67 -11.55 16.39
CA ALA A 180 -11.07 -12.41 17.50
C ALA A 180 -12.40 -11.96 18.12
N ASN A 181 -13.29 -12.92 18.42
CA ASN A 181 -14.58 -12.66 19.08
C ASN A 181 -14.41 -11.89 20.38
N LEU A 182 -13.38 -12.24 21.16
CA LEU A 182 -13.06 -11.54 22.40
C LEU A 182 -12.86 -10.03 22.22
N PHE A 183 -12.21 -9.59 21.13
CA PHE A 183 -12.06 -8.17 20.85
C PHE A 183 -13.41 -7.56 20.46
N LYS A 184 -14.17 -8.23 19.58
CA LYS A 184 -15.49 -7.76 19.13
C LYS A 184 -16.50 -7.61 20.27
N ASP A 185 -16.53 -8.56 21.20
CA ASP A 185 -17.54 -8.63 22.25
C ASP A 185 -17.18 -7.75 23.45
N ASN A 186 -15.90 -7.71 23.84
CA ASN A 186 -15.48 -7.10 25.11
C ASN A 186 -14.68 -5.80 24.94
N ASN A 187 -14.01 -5.61 23.80
CA ASN A 187 -13.02 -4.55 23.62
C ASN A 187 -13.16 -3.87 22.25
N SER A 188 -14.38 -3.76 21.73
CA SER A 188 -14.79 -3.33 20.38
C SER A 188 -14.22 -1.99 19.89
N SER A 189 -13.44 -1.30 20.72
CA SER A 189 -12.57 -0.18 20.39
C SER A 189 -11.31 -0.22 21.25
N VAL A 190 -10.23 0.40 20.77
CA VAL A 190 -9.03 0.60 21.59
C VAL A 190 -9.31 1.31 22.92
N ILE A 191 -10.29 2.20 22.98
CA ILE A 191 -10.68 2.88 24.22
C ILE A 191 -11.18 1.86 25.25
N ASN A 192 -12.02 0.91 24.83
CA ASN A 192 -12.52 -0.14 25.72
C ASN A 192 -11.39 -1.05 26.20
N LEU A 193 -10.45 -1.37 25.30
CA LEU A 193 -9.26 -2.15 25.67
C LEU A 193 -8.41 -1.44 26.73
N LEU A 194 -8.20 -0.13 26.60
CA LEU A 194 -7.45 0.66 27.58
C LEU A 194 -8.18 0.79 28.93
N ASN A 195 -9.50 0.74 28.92
CA ASN A 195 -10.31 0.75 30.14
C ASN A 195 -10.51 -0.65 30.74
N SER A 196 -9.99 -1.70 30.10
CA SER A 196 -10.09 -3.07 30.59
C SER A 196 -9.24 -3.27 31.85
N PRO A 197 -9.68 -4.09 32.83
CA PRO A 197 -8.86 -4.46 33.99
C PRO A 197 -7.50 -5.11 33.62
N LEU A 198 -7.35 -5.61 32.39
CA LEU A 198 -6.08 -6.14 31.88
C LEU A 198 -4.97 -5.08 31.80
N ILE A 199 -5.30 -3.79 31.70
CA ILE A 199 -4.28 -2.74 31.60
C ILE A 199 -3.37 -2.72 32.82
N ASN A 200 -3.94 -2.99 33.99
CA ASN A 200 -3.23 -3.00 35.27
C ASN A 200 -2.35 -4.24 35.46
N ARG A 201 -2.45 -5.22 34.55
CA ARG A 201 -1.75 -6.50 34.64
C ARG A 201 -0.76 -6.72 33.50
N SER A 202 -0.58 -5.72 32.64
CA SER A 202 0.32 -5.84 31.49
C SER A 202 1.20 -4.62 31.29
N ASN A 203 2.45 -4.88 30.88
CA ASN A 203 3.39 -3.82 30.50
C ASN A 203 3.11 -3.26 29.09
N ALA A 204 2.32 -3.98 28.28
CA ALA A 204 1.97 -3.58 26.94
C ALA A 204 0.81 -4.36 26.32
N PHE A 205 0.19 -3.74 25.31
CA PHE A 205 -0.75 -4.38 24.40
C PHE A 205 -0.23 -4.37 22.97
N LEU A 206 -0.45 -5.45 22.24
CA LEU A 206 -0.23 -5.53 20.81
C LEU A 206 -1.57 -5.85 20.13
N LEU A 207 -2.07 -4.93 19.30
CA LEU A 207 -3.30 -5.09 18.54
C LEU A 207 -2.97 -5.30 17.06
N LYS A 208 -3.35 -6.47 16.54
CA LYS A 208 -3.29 -6.83 15.11
C LYS A 208 -4.61 -6.45 14.45
N GLU A 209 -4.57 -5.71 13.36
CA GLU A 209 -5.75 -5.14 12.69
C GLU A 209 -5.90 -5.63 11.24
N ASN A 210 -5.45 -6.84 10.94
CA ASN A 210 -5.47 -7.47 9.61
C ASN A 210 -4.85 -6.52 8.54
N ARG A 211 -5.52 -6.34 7.39
CA ARG A 211 -5.11 -5.44 6.29
C ARG A 211 -4.94 -3.97 6.67
N GLY A 212 -5.34 -3.55 7.88
CA GLY A 212 -5.15 -2.19 8.36
C GLY A 212 -3.87 -1.95 9.17
N GLY A 213 -3.06 -2.99 9.40
CA GLY A 213 -1.78 -2.87 10.08
C GLY A 213 -1.82 -3.35 11.53
N SER A 214 -1.02 -2.71 12.38
CA SER A 214 -0.90 -3.08 13.78
C SER A 214 -0.59 -1.87 14.66
N ARG A 215 -0.95 -1.99 15.95
CA ARG A 215 -0.70 -0.99 16.97
C ARG A 215 -0.12 -1.64 18.22
N TYR A 216 0.82 -0.97 18.87
CA TYR A 216 1.40 -1.37 20.14
C TYR A 216 1.25 -0.25 21.15
N TYR A 217 0.70 -0.56 22.32
CA TYR A 217 0.59 0.37 23.43
C TYR A 217 1.55 -0.05 24.53
N ASN A 218 2.42 0.86 24.94
CA ASN A 218 3.29 0.67 26.10
C ASN A 218 2.63 1.33 27.31
N THR A 219 2.30 0.55 28.34
CA THR A 219 1.59 1.06 29.52
C THR A 219 2.48 1.89 30.43
N ASN A 220 3.81 1.70 30.38
CA ASN A 220 4.75 2.44 31.23
C ASN A 220 4.90 3.91 30.82
N ASN A 221 4.77 4.21 29.53
CA ASN A 221 4.89 5.58 29.00
C ASN A 221 3.63 6.05 28.25
N GLU A 222 2.54 5.29 28.36
CA GLU A 222 1.22 5.59 27.79
C GLU A 222 1.25 5.96 26.30
N THR A 223 2.16 5.34 25.53
CA THR A 223 2.41 5.70 24.13
C THR A 223 1.95 4.62 23.16
N TRP A 224 1.25 5.06 22.10
CA TRP A 224 0.91 4.23 20.95
C TRP A 224 1.98 4.30 19.86
N TYR A 225 2.35 3.13 19.38
CA TYR A 225 3.18 2.92 18.20
C TYR A 225 2.36 2.18 17.16
N LYS A 226 2.64 2.41 15.88
CA LYS A 226 1.83 1.85 14.80
C LYS A 226 2.69 1.44 13.61
N ALA A 227 2.28 0.41 12.90
CA ALA A 227 2.87 0.03 11.62
C ALA A 227 1.78 -0.25 10.58
N PRO A 228 2.07 0.00 9.30
CA PRO A 228 1.19 -0.42 8.21
C PRO A 228 1.20 -1.94 8.04
N ALA A 229 0.20 -2.45 7.33
CA ALA A 229 0.23 -3.77 6.71
C ALA A 229 0.86 -3.68 5.32
N PHE A 230 1.77 -4.61 5.01
CA PHE A 230 2.34 -4.73 3.67
C PHE A 230 1.53 -5.70 2.81
N LYS A 231 1.56 -5.48 1.49
CA LYS A 231 0.79 -6.26 0.51
C LYS A 231 1.70 -7.14 -0.33
N THR A 232 1.23 -8.35 -0.59
CA THR A 232 1.80 -9.31 -1.54
C THR A 232 0.65 -10.09 -2.19
N ASP A 233 0.94 -10.90 -3.21
CA ASP A 233 0.02 -11.93 -3.67
C ASP A 233 -0.12 -13.00 -2.58
N THR A 234 -1.17 -12.89 -1.77
CA THR A 234 -1.40 -13.76 -0.60
C THR A 234 -1.76 -15.17 -1.06
N ILE A 235 -0.92 -16.15 -0.70
CA ILE A 235 -1.24 -17.58 -0.87
C ILE A 235 -2.03 -18.09 0.33
N HIS A 236 -1.71 -17.61 1.54
CA HIS A 236 -2.50 -17.88 2.75
C HIS A 236 -2.36 -16.81 3.83
N SER A 237 -3.34 -16.70 4.71
CA SER A 237 -3.33 -15.87 5.92
C SER A 237 -3.25 -16.67 7.22
N VAL A 238 -3.42 -18.00 7.13
CA VAL A 238 -3.38 -18.90 8.30
C VAL A 238 -2.02 -18.84 8.98
N GLY A 239 -2.00 -18.50 10.27
CA GLY A 239 -0.78 -18.37 11.08
C GLY A 239 0.05 -17.10 10.85
N VAL A 240 -0.37 -16.19 9.96
CA VAL A 240 0.34 -14.93 9.70
C VAL A 240 0.43 -14.08 10.97
N GLY A 241 -0.64 -14.06 11.78
CA GLY A 241 -0.66 -13.37 13.07
C GLY A 241 0.29 -13.96 14.10
N ASP A 242 0.51 -15.28 14.08
CA ASP A 242 1.44 -15.97 14.99
C ASP A 242 2.89 -15.70 14.59
N CYS A 243 3.17 -15.73 13.29
CA CYS A 243 4.44 -15.30 12.71
C CYS A 243 4.75 -13.86 13.10
N PHE A 244 3.79 -12.95 12.92
CA PHE A 244 3.91 -11.54 13.33
C PHE A 244 4.29 -11.39 14.81
N ASN A 245 3.59 -12.10 15.71
CA ASN A 245 3.88 -12.05 17.14
C ASN A 245 5.33 -12.46 17.45
N ALA A 246 5.78 -13.59 16.90
CA ALA A 246 7.12 -14.13 17.13
C ALA A 246 8.21 -13.16 16.64
N ILE A 247 8.07 -12.60 15.44
CA ILE A 247 9.02 -11.64 14.90
C ILE A 247 9.02 -10.34 15.70
N PHE A 248 7.84 -9.79 16.00
CA PHE A 248 7.76 -8.54 16.77
C PHE A 248 8.45 -8.68 18.14
N LEU A 249 8.14 -9.75 18.88
CA LEU A 249 8.67 -9.98 20.22
C LEU A 249 10.17 -10.25 20.24
N SER A 250 10.71 -10.89 19.19
CA SER A 250 12.15 -11.12 19.06
C SER A 250 12.92 -9.85 18.68
N VAL A 251 12.35 -9.00 17.83
CA VAL A 251 13.04 -7.81 17.29
C VAL A 251 12.90 -6.57 18.18
N LYS A 252 11.80 -6.44 18.95
CA LYS A 252 11.49 -5.24 19.74
C LYS A 252 12.52 -4.83 20.80
N LYS A 253 13.44 -5.73 21.19
CA LYS A 253 14.52 -5.43 22.15
C LYS A 253 15.71 -4.74 21.49
N GLU A 254 15.89 -4.92 20.18
CA GLU A 254 17.08 -4.48 19.44
C GLU A 254 16.81 -3.25 18.56
N ARG A 255 15.53 -2.93 18.35
CA ARG A 255 15.08 -1.83 17.48
C ARG A 255 14.01 -0.99 18.17
N SER A 256 13.73 0.18 17.60
CA SER A 256 12.56 0.95 18.01
C SER A 256 11.29 0.13 17.81
N ILE A 257 10.27 0.37 18.64
CA ILE A 257 9.00 -0.36 18.57
C ILE A 257 8.36 -0.24 17.18
N GLU A 258 8.40 0.94 16.55
CA GLU A 258 7.85 1.14 15.20
C GLU A 258 8.60 0.31 14.15
N SER A 259 9.94 0.28 14.21
CA SER A 259 10.76 -0.52 13.30
C SER A 259 10.50 -2.01 13.51
N ALA A 260 10.39 -2.46 14.77
CA ALA A 260 10.05 -3.85 15.08
C ALA A 260 8.65 -4.24 14.57
N LEU A 261 7.64 -3.36 14.70
CA LEU A 261 6.30 -3.60 14.16
C LEU A 261 6.32 -3.68 12.63
N LYS A 262 7.07 -2.80 11.95
CA LYS A 262 7.21 -2.82 10.49
C LYS A 262 7.90 -4.08 10.00
N ILE A 263 9.01 -4.47 10.63
CA ILE A 263 9.73 -5.71 10.30
C ILE A 263 8.82 -6.92 10.50
N ALA A 264 8.11 -6.99 11.63
CA ALA A 264 7.16 -8.06 11.89
C ALA A 264 6.05 -8.12 10.84
N SER A 265 5.49 -6.98 10.43
CA SER A 265 4.48 -6.92 9.38
C SER A 265 5.02 -7.37 8.03
N TYR A 266 6.23 -6.95 7.66
CA TYR A 266 6.85 -7.30 6.40
C TYR A 266 7.22 -8.79 6.34
N VAL A 267 7.80 -9.33 7.41
CA VAL A 267 8.10 -10.78 7.49
C VAL A 267 6.82 -11.61 7.50
N ALA A 268 5.77 -11.15 8.18
CA ALA A 268 4.46 -11.81 8.15
C ALA A 268 3.83 -11.78 6.74
N MET A 269 4.03 -10.70 5.97
CA MET A 269 3.67 -10.63 4.55
C MET A 269 4.43 -11.67 3.72
N LEU A 270 5.75 -11.81 3.91
CA LEU A 270 6.53 -12.87 3.24
C LEU A 270 6.06 -14.28 3.64
N TYR A 271 5.64 -14.47 4.89
CA TYR A 271 5.03 -15.72 5.34
C TYR A 271 3.69 -15.99 4.65
N ALA A 272 2.93 -14.93 4.33
CA ALA A 272 1.66 -15.06 3.63
C ALA A 272 1.80 -15.39 2.13
N SER A 273 2.96 -15.10 1.53
CA SER A 273 3.23 -15.32 0.11
C SER A 273 3.69 -16.73 -0.23
N THR A 274 3.96 -17.61 0.75
CA THR A 274 4.38 -18.99 0.47
C THR A 274 4.02 -19.96 1.59
N MET A 275 3.65 -21.19 1.21
CA MET A 275 3.49 -22.31 2.14
C MET A 275 4.80 -23.05 2.41
N ASP A 276 5.84 -22.82 1.60
CA ASP A 276 7.14 -23.50 1.71
C ASP A 276 8.03 -22.76 2.72
N PHE A 277 8.48 -23.51 3.73
CA PHE A 277 9.34 -22.95 4.76
C PHE A 277 10.74 -22.56 4.26
N GLU A 278 11.33 -23.31 3.33
CA GLU A 278 12.66 -23.00 2.82
C GLU A 278 12.63 -21.72 1.96
N GLU A 279 11.59 -21.58 1.13
CA GLU A 279 11.36 -20.33 0.38
C GLU A 279 11.14 -19.15 1.33
N PHE A 280 10.29 -19.32 2.36
CA PHE A 280 10.09 -18.29 3.38
C PHE A 280 11.39 -17.90 4.09
N LYS A 281 12.21 -18.89 4.47
CA LYS A 281 13.51 -18.67 5.12
C LYS A 281 14.48 -17.92 4.20
N GLU A 282 14.51 -18.26 2.91
CA GLU A 282 15.32 -17.56 1.91
C GLU A 282 14.89 -16.11 1.75
N LEU A 283 13.59 -15.84 1.57
CA LEU A 283 13.02 -14.49 1.46
C LEU A 283 13.36 -13.61 2.66
N VAL A 284 13.30 -14.15 3.88
CA VAL A 284 13.67 -13.43 5.10
C VAL A 284 15.18 -13.20 5.19
N SER A 285 16.00 -14.15 4.71
CA SER A 285 17.47 -14.07 4.82
C SER A 285 18.10 -12.94 3.99
N VAL A 286 17.48 -12.58 2.86
CA VAL A 286 17.95 -11.50 1.97
C VAL A 286 17.42 -10.12 2.37
N LEU A 287 16.53 -10.05 3.37
CA LEU A 287 15.89 -8.80 3.77
C LEU A 287 16.85 -7.88 4.52
N ASN A 288 17.00 -6.66 4.03
CA ASN A 288 17.65 -5.59 4.76
C ASN A 288 16.63 -4.89 5.69
N PHE A 289 16.68 -5.20 6.98
CA PHE A 289 15.76 -4.63 7.97
C PHE A 289 15.81 -3.10 8.07
N ASP A 290 16.93 -2.46 7.73
CA ASP A 290 17.03 -0.99 7.75
C ASP A 290 16.32 -0.33 6.55
N GLU A 291 16.05 -1.09 5.49
CA GLU A 291 15.27 -0.62 4.34
C GLU A 291 13.77 -0.78 4.54
N VAL A 292 13.34 -1.74 5.37
CA VAL A 292 11.92 -2.00 5.66
C VAL A 292 11.23 -0.75 6.21
N ASP A 293 11.96 0.07 6.98
CA ASP A 293 11.43 1.33 7.54
C ASP A 293 11.00 2.33 6.46
N LYS A 294 11.55 2.24 5.25
CA LYS A 294 11.25 3.11 4.10
C LYS A 294 10.07 2.63 3.27
N PHE A 295 9.67 1.36 3.42
CA PHE A 295 8.58 0.80 2.65
C PHE A 295 7.23 1.39 3.07
N GLN A 296 6.38 1.61 2.08
CA GLN A 296 5.00 2.05 2.30
C GLN A 296 4.08 0.83 2.34
N GLY A 297 3.10 0.89 3.21
CA GLY A 297 2.03 -0.10 3.31
C GLY A 297 0.72 0.58 3.68
N ASN A 298 -0.34 -0.21 3.79
CA ASN A 298 -1.66 0.29 4.10
C ASN A 298 -1.83 0.45 5.62
N GLN A 299 -2.40 1.57 6.05
CA GLN A 299 -2.73 1.79 7.46
C GLN A 299 -4.13 2.35 7.58
N LEU A 300 -5.03 1.57 8.15
CA LEU A 300 -6.40 1.99 8.42
C LEU A 300 -6.88 1.31 9.69
N SER A 301 -6.88 2.04 10.79
CA SER A 301 -7.23 1.49 12.11
C SER A 301 -8.67 1.01 12.13
N TRP A 302 -8.96 0.06 13.01
CA TRP A 302 -10.29 -0.52 13.20
C TRP A 302 -11.38 0.54 13.37
N GLU A 303 -11.11 1.59 14.15
CA GLU A 303 -12.07 2.67 14.41
C GLU A 303 -12.21 3.64 13.23
N GLN A 304 -11.15 3.87 12.46
CA GLN A 304 -11.21 4.73 11.26
C GLN A 304 -12.13 4.13 10.19
N ARG A 305 -12.17 2.79 10.07
CA ARG A 305 -13.01 2.08 9.08
C ARG A 305 -14.50 2.37 9.24
N GLN A 306 -14.98 2.58 10.47
CA GLN A 306 -16.38 2.94 10.76
C GLN A 306 -16.75 4.36 10.34
N LYS A 307 -15.80 5.18 9.89
CA LYS A 307 -16.09 6.48 9.28
C LYS A 307 -16.40 6.36 7.78
N HIS A 308 -16.16 5.20 7.18
CA HIS A 308 -16.27 5.00 5.74
C HIS A 308 -17.50 4.15 5.40
N HIS A 309 -18.49 4.84 4.83
CA HIS A 309 -19.64 4.23 4.18
C HIS A 309 -19.23 3.73 2.78
N ILE A 310 -19.63 2.52 2.41
CA ILE A 310 -19.29 1.90 1.12
C ILE A 310 -20.57 1.51 0.40
N TYR A 311 -20.81 2.07 -0.77
CA TYR A 311 -21.99 1.74 -1.57
C TYR A 311 -21.72 0.47 -2.38
N ILE A 312 -22.57 -0.56 -2.26
CA ILE A 312 -22.49 -1.75 -3.10
C ILE A 312 -23.55 -1.62 -4.20
N ALA A 313 -23.10 -1.38 -5.42
CA ALA A 313 -23.93 -1.34 -6.61
C ALA A 313 -23.97 -2.73 -7.25
N GLY A 314 -25.14 -3.17 -7.70
CA GLY A 314 -25.32 -4.47 -8.32
C GLY A 314 -26.79 -4.88 -8.39
N PRO A 315 -27.14 -5.89 -9.21
CA PRO A 315 -28.50 -6.39 -9.34
C PRO A 315 -28.90 -7.24 -8.11
N ASP A 316 -29.18 -6.58 -6.99
CA ASP A 316 -29.45 -7.20 -5.69
C ASP A 316 -30.93 -7.60 -5.50
N PHE A 317 -31.47 -8.30 -6.51
CA PHE A 317 -32.89 -8.67 -6.58
C PHE A 317 -33.12 -10.15 -6.22
N PRO A 318 -34.32 -10.54 -5.72
CA PRO A 318 -34.61 -11.91 -5.29
C PRO A 318 -34.48 -13.00 -6.37
N ASP A 319 -34.58 -12.62 -7.64
CA ASP A 319 -34.48 -13.51 -8.81
C ASP A 319 -33.06 -13.58 -9.38
N VAL A 320 -32.10 -12.88 -8.78
CA VAL A 320 -30.69 -12.86 -9.18
C VAL A 320 -29.85 -13.65 -8.17
N ASP A 321 -28.81 -14.32 -8.66
CA ASP A 321 -27.82 -14.96 -7.79
C ASP A 321 -26.91 -13.89 -7.16
N THR A 322 -27.28 -13.44 -5.96
CA THR A 322 -26.61 -12.34 -5.25
C THR A 322 -25.42 -12.79 -4.40
N ARG A 323 -24.96 -14.05 -4.51
CA ARG A 323 -23.88 -14.62 -3.67
C ARG A 323 -22.65 -13.72 -3.57
N PHE A 324 -22.19 -13.15 -4.69
CA PHE A 324 -21.04 -12.26 -4.70
C PHE A 324 -21.29 -10.91 -4.01
N ILE A 325 -22.52 -10.38 -4.08
CA ILE A 325 -22.92 -9.15 -3.38
C ILE A 325 -22.91 -9.42 -1.87
N GLU A 326 -23.47 -10.56 -1.44
CA GLU A 326 -23.49 -10.99 -0.05
C GLU A 326 -22.07 -11.23 0.49
N GLU A 327 -21.21 -11.88 -0.28
CA GLU A 327 -19.83 -12.15 0.10
C GLU A 327 -19.01 -10.85 0.27
N ILE A 328 -19.13 -9.89 -0.65
CA ILE A 328 -18.50 -8.57 -0.51
C ILE A 328 -19.06 -7.82 0.70
N TYR A 329 -20.38 -7.80 0.88
CA TYR A 329 -21.01 -7.15 2.03
C TYR A 329 -20.51 -7.73 3.35
N ASN A 330 -20.50 -9.06 3.48
CA ASN A 330 -20.04 -9.76 4.68
C ASN A 330 -18.55 -9.53 4.94
N SER A 331 -17.73 -9.53 3.88
CA SER A 331 -16.28 -9.24 3.96
C SER A 331 -16.00 -7.81 4.44
N LEU A 332 -16.73 -6.83 3.92
CA LEU A 332 -16.61 -5.43 4.36
C LEU A 332 -17.09 -5.24 5.81
N LYS A 333 -18.20 -5.88 6.21
CA LYS A 333 -18.67 -5.89 7.61
C LYS A 333 -17.65 -6.53 8.53
N TYR A 334 -17.09 -7.68 8.14
CA TYR A 334 -16.06 -8.40 8.89
C TYR A 334 -14.85 -7.49 9.18
N HIS A 335 -14.46 -6.66 8.21
CA HIS A 335 -13.37 -5.70 8.35
C HIS A 335 -13.74 -4.38 9.05
N ASN A 336 -14.95 -4.26 9.62
CA ASN A 336 -15.43 -3.10 10.36
C ASN A 336 -15.73 -1.85 9.50
N PHE A 337 -16.12 -2.04 8.24
CA PHE A 337 -16.66 -0.97 7.41
C PHE A 337 -18.20 -0.88 7.53
N ILE A 338 -18.78 0.18 6.95
CA ILE A 338 -20.23 0.35 6.82
C ILE A 338 -20.62 0.15 5.34
N PRO A 339 -20.75 -1.10 4.86
CA PRO A 339 -21.28 -1.36 3.53
C PRO A 339 -22.80 -1.15 3.50
N HIS A 340 -23.27 -0.64 2.36
CA HIS A 340 -24.68 -0.41 2.07
C HIS A 340 -25.18 -1.29 0.93
N ARG A 341 -26.37 -1.88 1.11
CA ARG A 341 -27.12 -2.62 0.10
C ARG A 341 -28.44 -1.90 -0.16
N PRO A 342 -28.50 -0.99 -1.14
CA PRO A 342 -29.62 -0.07 -1.35
C PRO A 342 -30.97 -0.78 -1.50
N VAL A 343 -31.02 -1.86 -2.30
CA VAL A 343 -32.24 -2.65 -2.52
C VAL A 343 -32.77 -3.26 -1.22
N ILE A 344 -31.88 -3.71 -0.33
CA ILE A 344 -32.25 -4.29 0.97
C ILE A 344 -32.64 -3.21 1.99
N GLU A 345 -31.93 -2.09 2.01
CA GLU A 345 -32.14 -1.00 2.98
C GLU A 345 -33.36 -0.13 2.65
N ASN A 346 -33.56 0.19 1.37
CA ASN A 346 -34.61 1.10 0.90
C ASN A 346 -35.85 0.37 0.38
N GLY A 347 -35.74 -0.94 0.12
CA GLY A 347 -36.79 -1.81 -0.38
C GLY A 347 -36.81 -1.91 -1.91
N ILE A 348 -37.46 -2.97 -2.41
CA ILE A 348 -37.60 -3.22 -3.84
C ILE A 348 -38.76 -2.37 -4.39
N ILE A 349 -38.46 -1.55 -5.40
CA ILE A 349 -39.46 -0.77 -6.16
C ILE A 349 -39.75 -1.52 -7.46
N THR A 350 -41.00 -1.98 -7.63
CA THR A 350 -41.43 -2.76 -8.81
C THR A 350 -41.90 -1.88 -9.98
N GLY A 351 -42.06 -0.58 -9.73
CA GLY A 351 -42.61 0.40 -10.68
C GLY A 351 -44.13 0.52 -10.63
N ASN A 352 -44.82 -0.31 -9.84
CA ASN A 352 -46.26 -0.24 -9.61
C ASN A 352 -46.63 0.66 -8.42
N GLU A 353 -45.64 1.07 -7.62
CA GLU A 353 -45.80 1.98 -6.50
C GLU A 353 -46.11 3.40 -6.99
N SER A 354 -46.72 4.24 -6.13
CA SER A 354 -47.00 5.63 -6.49
C SER A 354 -45.72 6.44 -6.74
N GLU A 355 -45.82 7.48 -7.57
CA GLU A 355 -44.69 8.36 -7.92
C GLU A 355 -43.97 8.92 -6.67
N ASP A 356 -44.73 9.31 -5.64
CA ASP A 356 -44.17 9.78 -4.36
C ASP A 356 -43.29 8.74 -3.66
N ILE A 357 -43.63 7.44 -3.75
CA ILE A 357 -42.85 6.35 -3.16
C ILE A 357 -41.57 6.15 -3.97
N GLN A 358 -41.67 6.17 -5.30
CA GLN A 358 -40.53 6.03 -6.21
C GLN A 358 -39.52 7.17 -6.02
N ILE A 359 -39.99 8.42 -5.93
CA ILE A 359 -39.14 9.60 -5.68
C ILE A 359 -38.43 9.48 -4.32
N LYS A 360 -39.14 9.02 -3.28
CA LYS A 360 -38.55 8.82 -1.96
C LYS A 360 -37.48 7.74 -1.96
N ALA A 361 -37.70 6.62 -2.65
CA ALA A 361 -36.70 5.56 -2.77
C ALA A 361 -35.45 6.07 -3.51
N TYR A 362 -35.65 6.72 -4.66
CA TYR A 362 -34.57 7.35 -5.44
C TYR A 362 -33.75 8.33 -4.59
N GLN A 363 -34.40 9.21 -3.83
CA GLN A 363 -33.67 10.18 -2.99
C GLN A 363 -32.83 9.49 -1.92
N LYS A 364 -33.33 8.41 -1.31
CA LYS A 364 -32.55 7.64 -0.34
C LYS A 364 -31.32 7.00 -0.97
N ASP A 365 -31.42 6.43 -2.18
CA ASP A 365 -30.27 5.86 -2.89
C ASP A 365 -29.22 6.94 -3.21
N ILE A 366 -29.66 8.12 -3.66
CA ILE A 366 -28.79 9.27 -3.89
C ILE A 366 -28.10 9.74 -2.59
N ASP A 367 -28.82 9.78 -1.47
CA ASP A 367 -28.25 10.13 -0.18
C ASP A 367 -27.19 9.09 0.26
N LEU A 368 -27.45 7.79 0.05
CA LEU A 368 -26.49 6.69 0.29
C LEU A 368 -25.23 6.82 -0.59
N LEU A 369 -25.36 7.17 -1.88
CA LEU A 369 -24.24 7.44 -2.77
C LEU A 369 -23.42 8.65 -2.30
N ASN A 370 -24.11 9.72 -1.89
CA ASN A 370 -23.50 10.96 -1.44
C ASN A 370 -22.76 10.83 -0.11
N GLN A 371 -23.22 10.00 0.82
CA GLN A 371 -22.49 9.73 2.07
C GLN A 371 -21.33 8.74 1.90
N SER A 372 -21.38 7.88 0.88
CA SER A 372 -20.38 6.82 0.70
C SER A 372 -19.01 7.37 0.31
N SER A 373 -17.94 6.83 0.90
CA SER A 373 -16.55 7.20 0.60
C SER A 373 -16.06 6.61 -0.74
N LEU A 374 -16.57 5.44 -1.11
CA LEU A 374 -16.32 4.77 -2.40
C LEU A 374 -17.52 3.88 -2.79
N LEU A 375 -17.54 3.44 -4.05
CA LEU A 375 -18.51 2.48 -4.56
C LEU A 375 -17.81 1.19 -5.02
N VAL A 376 -18.38 0.05 -4.67
CA VAL A 376 -18.02 -1.27 -5.20
C VAL A 376 -19.17 -1.74 -6.09
N ALA A 377 -18.93 -1.84 -7.40
CA ALA A 377 -19.91 -2.32 -8.36
C ALA A 377 -19.70 -3.81 -8.67
N VAL A 378 -20.74 -4.61 -8.54
CA VAL A 378 -20.73 -6.06 -8.76
C VAL A 378 -21.43 -6.38 -10.08
N ILE A 379 -20.64 -6.72 -11.10
CA ILE A 379 -21.13 -6.94 -12.47
C ILE A 379 -21.48 -8.41 -12.67
N LEU A 380 -22.75 -8.76 -12.46
CA LEU A 380 -23.28 -10.12 -12.68
C LEU A 380 -23.93 -10.26 -14.06
N ASN A 381 -24.62 -9.22 -14.51
CA ASN A 381 -25.31 -9.12 -15.79
C ASN A 381 -25.34 -7.64 -16.24
N ASP A 382 -26.00 -7.35 -17.36
CA ASP A 382 -26.23 -5.98 -17.82
C ASP A 382 -27.38 -5.34 -17.02
N ASP A 383 -27.04 -4.74 -15.89
CA ASP A 383 -27.96 -3.94 -15.08
C ASP A 383 -27.77 -2.43 -15.34
N PRO A 384 -28.75 -1.76 -15.97
CA PRO A 384 -28.67 -0.31 -16.24
C PRO A 384 -28.53 0.54 -14.97
N GLY A 385 -29.14 0.11 -13.85
CA GLY A 385 -29.07 0.83 -12.57
C GLY A 385 -27.63 0.95 -12.07
N THR A 386 -26.94 -0.19 -11.98
CA THR A 386 -25.53 -0.29 -11.61
C THR A 386 -24.65 0.64 -12.46
N TYR A 387 -24.88 0.73 -13.78
CA TYR A 387 -24.10 1.61 -14.66
C TYR A 387 -24.35 3.10 -14.38
N VAL A 388 -25.58 3.48 -14.03
CA VAL A 388 -25.91 4.87 -13.62
C VAL A 388 -25.22 5.23 -12.31
N GLU A 389 -25.24 4.33 -11.32
CA GLU A 389 -24.60 4.53 -10.02
C GLU A 389 -23.08 4.69 -10.14
N ILE A 390 -22.44 3.85 -10.99
CA ILE A 390 -21.02 3.97 -11.33
C ILE A 390 -20.71 5.36 -11.89
N GLY A 391 -21.49 5.80 -12.89
CA GLY A 391 -21.30 7.10 -13.51
C GLY A 391 -21.48 8.25 -12.52
N TRP A 392 -22.49 8.16 -11.65
CA TRP A 392 -22.79 9.15 -10.61
C TRP A 392 -21.64 9.30 -9.60
N MET A 393 -21.13 8.16 -9.10
CA MET A 393 -20.05 8.15 -8.13
C MET A 393 -18.75 8.71 -8.73
N ALA A 394 -18.39 8.25 -9.93
CA ALA A 394 -17.21 8.74 -10.64
C ALA A 394 -17.29 10.23 -10.97
N LYS A 395 -18.48 10.73 -11.37
CA LYS A 395 -18.68 12.16 -11.63
C LYS A 395 -18.49 13.02 -10.38
N SER A 396 -18.80 12.47 -9.21
CA SER A 396 -18.58 13.11 -7.91
C SER A 396 -17.12 13.09 -7.45
N GLY A 397 -16.21 12.54 -8.26
CA GLY A 397 -14.77 12.45 -7.96
C GLY A 397 -14.42 11.37 -6.94
N LYS A 398 -15.36 10.49 -6.59
CA LYS A 398 -15.16 9.42 -5.62
C LYS A 398 -14.71 8.14 -6.30
N PRO A 399 -13.91 7.29 -5.62
CA PRO A 399 -13.39 6.06 -6.19
C PRO A 399 -14.49 5.04 -6.50
N VAL A 400 -14.29 4.31 -7.59
CA VAL A 400 -15.16 3.21 -8.03
C VAL A 400 -14.31 1.97 -8.27
N ILE A 401 -14.62 0.89 -7.55
CA ILE A 401 -14.06 -0.44 -7.78
C ILE A 401 -15.13 -1.25 -8.52
N ILE A 402 -14.78 -1.81 -9.67
CA ILE A 402 -15.62 -2.78 -10.37
C ILE A 402 -15.11 -4.18 -10.06
N PHE A 403 -15.99 -5.01 -9.51
CA PHE A 403 -15.83 -6.46 -9.39
C PHE A 403 -16.57 -7.14 -10.55
N ASP A 404 -15.81 -7.78 -11.42
CA ASP A 404 -16.26 -8.44 -12.65
C ASP A 404 -15.84 -9.92 -12.65
N PRO A 405 -16.55 -10.78 -11.89
CA PRO A 405 -16.18 -12.19 -11.73
C PRO A 405 -16.22 -12.97 -13.05
N TYR A 406 -17.03 -12.51 -14.01
CA TYR A 406 -17.25 -13.18 -15.29
C TYR A 406 -16.48 -12.54 -16.46
N LYS A 407 -15.70 -11.49 -16.22
CA LYS A 407 -14.91 -10.77 -17.24
C LYS A 407 -15.79 -10.18 -18.36
N ASN A 408 -16.97 -9.69 -17.99
CA ASN A 408 -17.98 -9.10 -18.87
C ASN A 408 -17.69 -7.64 -19.24
N VAL A 409 -16.87 -6.94 -18.45
CA VAL A 409 -16.51 -5.53 -18.68
C VAL A 409 -15.61 -5.43 -19.92
N ARG A 410 -16.23 -5.17 -21.06
CA ARG A 410 -15.55 -4.96 -22.35
C ARG A 410 -15.60 -3.50 -22.81
N ASN A 411 -16.60 -2.76 -22.36
CA ASN A 411 -16.87 -1.39 -22.76
C ASN A 411 -15.77 -0.41 -22.27
N LEU A 412 -15.26 0.43 -23.17
CA LEU A 412 -14.20 1.40 -22.87
C LEU A 412 -14.64 2.46 -21.85
N PHE A 413 -15.86 2.98 -21.94
CA PHE A 413 -16.37 3.98 -21.00
C PHE A 413 -16.42 3.39 -19.59
N LEU A 414 -16.99 2.19 -19.44
CA LEU A 414 -17.05 1.53 -18.14
C LEU A 414 -15.65 1.31 -17.53
N LYS A 415 -14.69 0.84 -18.34
CA LYS A 415 -13.28 0.66 -17.91
C LYS A 415 -12.59 1.96 -17.52
N LYS A 416 -12.88 3.07 -18.19
CA LYS A 416 -12.23 4.37 -17.94
C LYS A 416 -12.93 5.19 -16.86
N THR A 417 -14.19 4.92 -16.57
CA THR A 417 -14.94 5.50 -15.46
C THR A 417 -14.53 4.87 -14.13
N ALA A 418 -14.29 3.56 -14.11
CA ALA A 418 -13.82 2.87 -12.91
C ALA A 418 -12.41 3.31 -12.50
N THR A 419 -12.16 3.40 -11.19
CA THR A 419 -10.81 3.55 -10.65
C THR A 419 -10.02 2.26 -10.80
N PHE A 420 -10.67 1.13 -10.50
CA PHE A 420 -10.09 -0.21 -10.64
C PHE A 420 -11.14 -1.19 -11.17
N VAL A 421 -10.66 -2.20 -11.90
CA VAL A 421 -11.46 -3.34 -12.36
C VAL A 421 -10.73 -4.61 -11.95
N THR A 422 -11.40 -5.48 -11.21
CA THR A 422 -10.86 -6.75 -10.71
C THR A 422 -11.89 -7.87 -10.86
N SER A 423 -11.42 -9.12 -10.90
CA SER A 423 -12.27 -10.31 -10.87
C SER A 423 -12.12 -11.11 -9.57
N SER A 424 -11.46 -10.56 -8.54
CA SER A 424 -11.19 -11.24 -7.26
C SER A 424 -11.74 -10.44 -6.09
N ILE A 425 -12.47 -11.09 -5.18
CA ILE A 425 -12.97 -10.44 -3.96
C ILE A 425 -11.81 -10.03 -3.05
N ASN A 426 -10.74 -10.84 -2.98
CA ASN A 426 -9.53 -10.47 -2.26
C ASN A 426 -8.96 -9.12 -2.74
N GLU A 427 -8.86 -8.95 -4.06
CA GLU A 427 -8.41 -7.68 -4.63
C GLU A 427 -9.39 -6.53 -4.36
N VAL A 428 -10.71 -6.78 -4.36
CA VAL A 428 -11.70 -5.75 -3.98
C VAL A 428 -11.41 -5.25 -2.56
N ILE A 429 -11.24 -6.15 -1.60
CA ILE A 429 -10.97 -5.78 -0.21
C ILE A 429 -9.63 -5.06 -0.08
N ASP A 430 -8.58 -5.56 -0.73
CA ASP A 430 -7.27 -4.89 -0.76
C ASP A 430 -7.35 -3.47 -1.31
N LEU A 431 -8.09 -3.27 -2.41
CA LEU A 431 -8.28 -1.96 -3.02
C LEU A 431 -9.07 -1.02 -2.12
N VAL A 432 -10.07 -1.52 -1.38
CA VAL A 432 -10.78 -0.73 -0.37
C VAL A 432 -9.81 -0.23 0.71
N PHE A 433 -8.95 -1.10 1.24
CA PHE A 433 -7.91 -0.70 2.20
C PHE A 433 -6.88 0.25 1.59
N GLU A 434 -6.47 0.05 0.35
CA GLU A 434 -5.52 0.93 -0.33
C GLU A 434 -6.08 2.33 -0.58
N ILE A 435 -7.35 2.42 -0.96
CA ILE A 435 -8.03 3.70 -1.23
C ILE A 435 -8.29 4.45 0.08
N LEU A 436 -8.86 3.76 1.08
CA LEU A 436 -9.31 4.40 2.33
C LEU A 436 -8.19 4.53 3.37
N GLY A 437 -7.20 3.64 3.37
CA GLY A 437 -6.04 3.66 4.28
C GLY A 437 -5.03 4.76 4.01
N LYS A 438 -5.32 5.66 3.07
CA LYS A 438 -4.55 6.87 2.81
C LYS A 438 -5.08 8.04 3.68
N GLU A 439 -5.30 7.86 4.99
CA GLU A 439 -5.65 9.00 5.87
C GLU A 439 -4.41 9.91 6.09
N ASN A 440 -4.57 11.21 5.80
CA ASN A 440 -3.52 12.26 5.73
C ASN A 440 -2.54 12.19 4.57
N ALA A 441 -2.97 11.71 3.40
CA ALA A 441 -2.49 12.34 2.19
C ALA A 441 -3.16 13.72 2.05
N SER A 442 -2.67 14.75 2.77
CA SER A 442 -2.30 15.94 1.98
C SER A 442 -1.42 15.36 0.89
N PRO A 443 -1.86 15.32 -0.39
CA PRO A 443 -1.42 14.37 -1.40
C PRO A 443 0.00 13.94 -1.08
N ALA A 444 0.16 12.79 -0.39
CA ALA A 444 1.43 12.44 0.23
C ALA A 444 2.41 12.48 -0.92
N ARG A 445 3.37 13.44 -0.89
CA ARG A 445 4.14 13.87 -2.06
C ARG A 445 4.49 12.67 -2.92
N GLN A 446 3.64 12.40 -3.91
CA GLN A 446 3.91 11.34 -4.88
C GLN A 446 5.18 11.75 -5.64
N TYR A 447 5.39 13.06 -5.70
CA TYR A 447 6.50 13.74 -6.30
C TYR A 447 7.03 14.78 -5.31
N ASP A 448 8.34 14.84 -5.16
CA ASP A 448 9.01 15.91 -4.42
C ASP A 448 9.17 17.16 -5.30
N SER A 449 9.03 16.98 -6.61
CA SER A 449 9.33 17.98 -7.64
C SER A 449 8.35 17.88 -8.80
N LEU A 450 7.96 19.02 -9.37
CA LEU A 450 7.25 19.10 -10.64
C LEU A 450 8.24 19.52 -11.71
N LEU A 451 8.26 18.87 -12.87
CA LEU A 451 9.11 19.25 -13.99
C LEU A 451 8.25 19.65 -15.18
N LEU A 452 8.48 20.85 -15.72
CA LEU A 452 8.01 21.22 -17.04
C LEU A 452 8.77 20.44 -18.09
N THR A 453 8.07 19.58 -18.80
CA THR A 453 8.64 18.66 -19.77
C THR A 453 8.07 18.86 -21.17
N SER A 454 8.90 18.56 -22.16
CA SER A 454 8.55 18.48 -23.58
C SER A 454 9.50 17.50 -24.27
N GLY A 455 9.24 17.18 -25.55
CA GLY A 455 10.14 16.37 -26.38
C GLY A 455 11.49 17.04 -26.68
N GLY A 456 11.71 18.26 -26.18
CA GLY A 456 12.92 19.05 -26.34
C GLY A 456 14.15 18.48 -25.63
N LEU A 457 15.32 18.95 -26.07
CA LEU A 457 16.61 18.54 -25.52
C LEU A 457 16.74 18.91 -24.03
N ASP A 458 16.51 20.17 -23.69
CA ASP A 458 16.85 20.72 -22.38
C ASP A 458 16.00 20.08 -21.26
N SER A 459 14.68 20.00 -21.46
CA SER A 459 13.75 19.34 -20.54
C SER A 459 14.06 17.86 -20.34
N THR A 460 14.46 17.17 -21.42
CA THR A 460 14.85 15.76 -21.36
C THR A 460 16.11 15.59 -20.51
N VAL A 461 17.17 16.38 -20.75
CA VAL A 461 18.41 16.30 -19.94
C VAL A 461 18.11 16.61 -18.47
N LEU A 462 17.24 17.60 -18.19
CA LEU A 462 16.84 17.92 -16.81
C LEU A 462 16.07 16.78 -16.15
N ALA A 463 15.19 16.08 -16.87
CA ALA A 463 14.48 14.91 -16.34
C ALA A 463 15.46 13.81 -15.89
N TYR A 464 16.46 13.48 -16.72
CA TYR A 464 17.49 12.51 -16.35
C TYR A 464 18.33 12.99 -15.15
N LYS A 465 18.67 14.29 -15.09
CA LYS A 465 19.39 14.89 -13.96
C LYS A 465 18.63 14.71 -12.65
N LEU A 466 17.35 15.08 -12.62
CA LEU A 466 16.54 15.00 -11.41
C LEU A 466 16.37 13.55 -10.93
N LEU A 467 16.22 12.59 -11.85
CA LEU A 467 16.20 11.16 -11.48
C LEU A 467 17.54 10.67 -10.91
N SER A 468 18.67 11.11 -11.47
CA SER A 468 19.99 10.76 -10.94
C SER A 468 20.23 11.32 -9.53
N GLU A 469 19.56 12.43 -9.19
CA GLU A 469 19.54 13.04 -7.85
C GLU A 469 18.56 12.33 -6.90
N GLY A 470 17.86 11.29 -7.36
CA GLY A 470 16.90 10.53 -6.55
C GLY A 470 15.55 11.22 -6.33
N LYS A 471 15.23 12.26 -7.12
CA LYS A 471 13.97 13.00 -6.96
C LYS A 471 12.80 12.24 -7.57
N LYS A 472 11.66 12.27 -6.89
CA LYS A 472 10.38 11.83 -7.45
C LYS A 472 9.75 12.98 -8.22
N VAL A 473 9.69 12.85 -9.55
CA VAL A 473 9.32 13.96 -10.44
C VAL A 473 7.93 13.75 -11.03
N LEU A 474 7.07 14.78 -10.96
CA LEU A 474 5.83 14.88 -11.73
C LEU A 474 6.13 15.57 -13.07
N PRO A 475 6.22 14.84 -14.19
CA PRO A 475 6.34 15.45 -15.50
C PRO A 475 5.02 16.12 -15.92
N VAL A 476 5.09 17.41 -16.26
CA VAL A 476 3.95 18.19 -16.77
C VAL A 476 4.25 18.69 -18.18
N PHE A 477 3.40 18.32 -19.14
CA PHE A 477 3.42 18.77 -20.51
C PHE A 477 2.29 19.78 -20.75
N PHE A 478 2.61 20.92 -21.39
CA PHE A 478 1.60 21.93 -21.74
C PHE A 478 1.22 21.82 -23.22
N ASN A 479 -0.06 21.65 -23.48
CA ASN A 479 -0.65 21.88 -24.78
C ASN A 479 -1.34 23.24 -24.79
N TYR A 480 -0.72 24.21 -25.45
CA TYR A 480 -1.19 25.58 -25.53
C TYR A 480 -1.68 25.95 -26.92
N GLY A 481 -1.95 24.94 -27.75
CA GLY A 481 -2.41 25.12 -29.13
C GLY A 481 -1.27 25.26 -30.12
N GLN A 482 -0.04 24.87 -29.75
CA GLN A 482 1.08 24.87 -30.68
C GLN A 482 0.85 23.85 -31.81
N HIS A 483 1.08 24.27 -33.05
CA HIS A 483 0.77 23.45 -34.24
C HIS A 483 1.56 22.13 -34.32
N PHE A 484 2.68 22.04 -33.60
CA PHE A 484 3.53 20.84 -33.51
C PHE A 484 3.32 20.02 -32.21
N SER A 485 2.24 20.27 -31.46
CA SER A 485 1.99 19.65 -30.15
C SER A 485 2.03 18.12 -30.19
N ASP A 486 1.44 17.49 -31.20
CA ASP A 486 1.38 16.03 -31.32
C ASP A 486 2.78 15.43 -31.50
N THR A 487 3.58 16.01 -32.38
CA THR A 487 4.98 15.61 -32.62
C THR A 487 5.79 15.76 -31.33
N GLU A 488 5.66 16.90 -30.65
CA GLU A 488 6.36 17.18 -29.40
C GLU A 488 5.98 16.20 -28.27
N TYR A 489 4.70 15.85 -28.16
CA TYR A 489 4.20 14.91 -27.16
C TYR A 489 4.62 13.47 -27.46
N VAL A 490 4.56 13.02 -28.72
CA VAL A 490 5.04 11.69 -29.11
C VAL A 490 6.54 11.57 -28.87
N THR A 491 7.33 12.60 -29.23
CA THR A 491 8.75 12.61 -28.91
C THR A 491 8.99 12.57 -27.41
N LEU A 492 8.25 13.35 -26.61
CA LEU A 492 8.35 13.32 -25.15
C LEU A 492 8.22 11.90 -24.61
N LEU A 493 7.21 11.15 -25.06
CA LEU A 493 7.00 9.76 -24.63
C LEU A 493 8.12 8.81 -25.08
N GLU A 494 8.86 9.15 -26.13
CA GLU A 494 10.02 8.36 -26.58
C GLU A 494 11.30 8.67 -25.79
N VAL A 495 11.53 9.95 -25.45
CA VAL A 495 12.80 10.40 -24.87
C VAL A 495 12.78 10.49 -23.34
N LEU A 496 11.61 10.57 -22.71
CA LEU A 496 11.48 10.64 -21.26
C LEU A 496 11.88 9.30 -20.62
N PRO A 497 12.55 9.29 -19.45
CA PRO A 497 12.85 8.07 -18.72
C PRO A 497 11.60 7.21 -18.51
N ARG A 498 11.70 5.88 -18.74
CA ARG A 498 10.56 4.94 -18.66
C ARG A 498 9.79 5.03 -17.34
N GLN A 499 10.49 5.30 -16.25
CA GLN A 499 9.92 5.45 -14.90
C GLN A 499 8.94 6.62 -14.77
N LEU A 500 9.01 7.62 -15.66
CA LEU A 500 8.18 8.82 -15.62
C LEU A 500 7.01 8.77 -16.62
N LEU A 501 7.00 7.83 -17.56
CA LEU A 501 6.02 7.77 -18.66
C LEU A 501 4.58 7.60 -18.17
N SER A 502 4.36 6.76 -17.16
CA SER A 502 3.03 6.52 -16.56
C SER A 502 2.49 7.72 -15.78
N HIS A 503 3.29 8.78 -15.62
CA HIS A 503 3.00 9.91 -14.73
C HIS A 503 2.91 11.25 -15.47
N VAL A 504 3.05 11.26 -16.80
CA VAL A 504 2.96 12.48 -17.61
C VAL A 504 1.57 13.10 -17.50
N LYS A 505 1.53 14.30 -16.91
CA LYS A 505 0.31 15.10 -16.80
C LYS A 505 0.26 16.10 -17.95
N VAL A 506 -0.77 16.01 -18.78
CA VAL A 506 -1.03 16.97 -19.86
C VAL A 506 -1.95 18.07 -19.35
N VAL A 507 -1.54 19.32 -19.52
CA VAL A 507 -2.33 20.51 -19.18
C VAL A 507 -2.69 21.26 -20.45
N ASN A 508 -3.99 21.31 -20.77
CA ASN A 508 -4.50 21.96 -21.97
C ASN A 508 -4.91 23.42 -21.66
N ILE A 509 -4.30 24.37 -22.37
CA ILE A 509 -4.55 25.81 -22.26
C ILE A 509 -4.72 26.46 -23.65
N ILE A 510 -5.16 25.67 -24.63
CA ILE A 510 -5.38 26.08 -26.03
C ILE A 510 -6.24 27.35 -26.12
N ASP A 511 -7.30 27.44 -25.31
CA ASP A 511 -8.22 28.57 -25.33
C ASP A 511 -7.58 29.93 -25.04
N ILE A 512 -6.41 29.95 -24.40
CA ILE A 512 -5.69 31.18 -24.05
C ILE A 512 -4.97 31.77 -25.27
N PHE A 513 -4.44 30.94 -26.16
CA PHE A 513 -3.61 31.38 -27.29
C PHE A 513 -4.21 31.12 -28.67
N LYS A 514 -5.39 30.49 -28.78
CA LYS A 514 -6.03 30.15 -30.06
C LYS A 514 -6.17 31.31 -31.04
N ASP A 515 -6.34 32.53 -30.53
CA ASP A 515 -6.52 33.74 -31.35
C ASP A 515 -5.19 34.49 -31.62
N SER A 516 -4.06 33.95 -31.15
CA SER A 516 -2.74 34.53 -31.34
C SER A 516 -2.31 34.49 -32.82
N ASN A 517 -1.61 35.54 -33.25
CA ASN A 517 -0.97 35.58 -34.57
C ASN A 517 0.45 34.98 -34.57
N SER A 518 0.92 34.49 -33.42
CA SER A 518 2.23 33.85 -33.30
C SER A 518 2.35 32.64 -34.22
N ARG A 519 3.52 32.47 -34.84
CA ARG A 519 3.86 31.31 -35.66
C ARG A 519 4.01 30.02 -34.85
N MET A 520 3.99 30.11 -33.52
CA MET A 520 3.86 28.94 -32.65
C MET A 520 2.47 28.29 -32.75
N ILE A 521 1.42 29.11 -32.93
CA ILE A 521 0.03 28.65 -33.04
C ILE A 521 -0.36 28.46 -34.51
N LYS A 522 0.02 29.40 -35.37
CA LYS A 522 -0.23 29.34 -36.81
C LYS A 522 1.02 28.87 -37.54
N GLU A 523 1.00 27.63 -38.02
CA GLU A 523 2.14 27.02 -38.73
C GLU A 523 2.67 27.95 -39.84
N PRO A 524 3.99 28.28 -39.82
CA PRO A 524 4.60 29.07 -40.88
C PRO A 524 4.92 28.21 -42.11
N ASN A 525 4.80 28.78 -43.30
CA ASN A 525 5.31 28.15 -44.52
C ASN A 525 6.76 28.61 -44.75
N LEU A 526 7.74 27.82 -44.28
CA LEU A 526 9.17 28.17 -44.36
C LEU A 526 9.72 28.36 -45.80
N TRP A 527 8.97 27.97 -46.84
CA TRP A 527 9.38 28.21 -48.23
C TRP A 527 9.06 29.64 -48.70
N ILE A 528 8.20 30.36 -47.97
CA ILE A 528 7.65 31.66 -48.35
C ILE A 528 7.81 32.69 -47.23
N ASP A 529 7.58 32.28 -45.98
CA ASP A 529 7.64 33.12 -44.79
C ASP A 529 9.10 33.28 -44.30
N ASP A 530 9.55 34.53 -44.12
CA ASP A 530 10.78 34.85 -43.37
C ASP A 530 10.44 34.95 -41.88
N VAL A 531 10.63 33.85 -41.14
CA VAL A 531 10.24 33.75 -39.73
C VAL A 531 11.36 34.28 -38.83
N THR A 532 11.08 35.37 -38.12
CA THR A 532 11.99 35.93 -37.11
C THR A 532 11.63 35.46 -35.70
N ALA A 533 12.52 35.67 -34.74
CA ALA A 533 12.24 35.38 -33.33
C ALA A 533 11.02 36.15 -32.78
N ASN A 534 10.72 37.35 -33.33
CA ASN A 534 9.55 38.13 -32.91
C ASN A 534 8.23 37.46 -33.33
N ASP A 535 8.21 36.77 -34.46
CA ASP A 535 7.02 36.10 -34.99
C ASP A 535 6.64 34.86 -34.17
N LEU A 536 7.58 34.32 -33.40
CA LEU A 536 7.40 33.18 -32.49
C LEU A 536 7.00 33.60 -31.08
N TYR A 537 6.99 34.90 -30.78
CA TYR A 537 6.64 35.40 -29.45
C TYR A 537 5.19 35.05 -29.09
N LEU A 538 4.99 34.59 -27.85
CA LEU A 538 3.68 34.39 -27.25
C LEU A 538 3.60 35.23 -25.96
N PRO A 539 2.64 36.16 -25.85
CA PRO A 539 2.53 37.02 -24.69
C PRO A 539 2.42 36.23 -23.38
N TYR A 540 3.33 36.50 -22.43
CA TYR A 540 3.32 35.93 -21.07
C TYR A 540 3.31 34.39 -21.00
N ARG A 541 3.83 33.70 -22.03
CA ARG A 541 3.83 32.23 -22.08
C ARG A 541 4.55 31.63 -20.88
N ASN A 542 5.75 32.13 -20.57
CA ASN A 542 6.57 31.54 -19.51
C ASN A 542 5.99 31.85 -18.13
N LEU A 543 5.43 33.06 -17.95
CA LEU A 543 4.66 33.43 -16.76
C LEU A 543 3.52 32.44 -16.52
N LEU A 544 2.69 32.23 -17.54
CA LEU A 544 1.52 31.37 -17.43
C LEU A 544 1.91 29.92 -17.12
N PHE A 545 2.94 29.39 -17.77
CA PHE A 545 3.44 28.03 -17.51
C PHE A 545 3.89 27.89 -16.06
N LEU A 546 4.69 28.83 -15.56
CA LEU A 546 5.20 28.81 -14.19
C LEU A 546 4.10 29.03 -13.16
N SER A 547 3.14 29.93 -13.42
CA SER A 547 1.99 30.15 -12.52
C SER A 547 1.09 28.91 -12.44
N ILE A 548 0.76 28.28 -13.57
CA ILE A 548 -0.05 27.06 -13.58
C ILE A 548 0.72 25.91 -12.93
N ALA A 549 2.00 25.75 -13.24
CA ALA A 549 2.84 24.73 -12.62
C ALA A 549 2.95 24.91 -11.11
N SER A 550 3.09 26.15 -10.65
CA SER A 550 3.13 26.47 -9.22
C SER A 550 1.80 26.21 -8.54
N SER A 551 0.68 26.51 -9.21
CA SER A 551 -0.65 26.15 -8.71
C SER A 551 -0.82 24.64 -8.60
N ILE A 552 -0.43 23.86 -9.62
CA ILE A 552 -0.46 22.40 -9.58
C ILE A 552 0.44 21.87 -8.46
N ALA A 553 1.66 22.42 -8.33
CA ALA A 553 2.62 22.04 -7.31
C ALA A 553 2.04 22.29 -5.91
N GLN A 554 1.51 23.48 -5.65
CA GLN A 554 0.91 23.86 -4.38
C GLN A 554 -0.28 22.95 -4.02
N THR A 555 -1.21 22.72 -4.95
CA THR A 555 -2.34 21.79 -4.75
C THR A 555 -1.87 20.35 -4.49
N SER A 556 -0.78 19.93 -5.12
CA SER A 556 -0.21 18.58 -4.99
C SER A 556 0.79 18.45 -3.84
N GLY A 557 0.96 19.49 -3.02
CA GLY A 557 1.91 19.52 -1.91
C GLY A 557 3.39 19.55 -2.32
N ILE A 558 3.73 19.74 -3.59
CA ILE A 558 5.08 19.83 -4.15
C ILE A 558 5.68 21.21 -3.83
N LYS A 559 6.96 21.26 -3.42
CA LYS A 559 7.66 22.54 -3.13
C LYS A 559 8.44 23.05 -4.32
N ASP A 560 8.98 22.16 -5.15
CA ASP A 560 9.92 22.54 -6.19
C ASP A 560 9.30 22.40 -7.58
N VAL A 561 9.28 23.49 -8.35
CA VAL A 561 8.93 23.52 -9.77
C VAL A 561 10.22 23.69 -10.57
N TYR A 562 10.53 22.72 -11.42
CA TYR A 562 11.69 22.73 -12.29
C TYR A 562 11.31 23.11 -13.72
N SER A 563 12.10 23.99 -14.32
CA SER A 563 12.08 24.29 -15.75
C SER A 563 13.49 24.26 -16.32
N ALA A 564 13.60 23.87 -17.58
CA ALA A 564 14.87 23.82 -18.32
C ALA A 564 15.12 25.08 -19.18
N PHE A 565 14.49 26.21 -18.85
CA PHE A 565 14.73 27.47 -19.56
C PHE A 565 16.21 27.87 -19.48
N ILE A 566 16.78 28.19 -20.64
CA ILE A 566 18.14 28.71 -20.79
C ILE A 566 18.03 30.20 -21.10
N ASN A 567 18.86 31.03 -20.48
CA ASN A 567 18.92 32.45 -20.81
C ASN A 567 19.55 32.61 -22.20
N SER A 568 18.72 32.72 -23.23
CA SER A 568 19.22 33.02 -24.58
C SER A 568 19.43 34.53 -24.72
N ASN A 569 20.65 34.95 -25.04
CA ASN A 569 20.98 36.36 -25.36
C ASN A 569 20.21 36.93 -26.57
N HIS A 570 19.33 36.13 -27.18
CA HIS A 570 18.56 36.45 -28.38
C HIS A 570 17.06 36.65 -28.12
N ALA A 571 16.53 36.27 -26.95
CA ALA A 571 15.12 36.42 -26.65
C ALA A 571 14.82 37.84 -26.15
N LYS A 572 14.04 38.60 -26.91
CA LYS A 572 13.45 39.88 -26.48
C LYS A 572 12.25 39.69 -25.54
N GLU A 573 12.08 38.48 -24.99
CA GLU A 573 11.00 38.09 -24.09
C GLU A 573 11.26 38.71 -22.71
N ILE A 574 10.38 39.63 -22.27
CA ILE A 574 10.45 40.25 -20.93
C ILE A 574 10.38 39.18 -19.83
N ASP A 575 9.63 38.10 -20.09
CA ASP A 575 9.44 36.92 -19.24
C ASP A 575 10.54 35.85 -19.35
N CYS A 576 11.73 36.25 -19.84
CA CYS A 576 12.97 35.47 -19.78
C CYS A 576 14.09 36.14 -18.97
N SER A 577 13.88 37.37 -18.47
CA SER A 577 14.90 38.14 -17.74
C SER A 577 15.14 37.62 -16.32
N LYS A 578 16.33 37.91 -15.78
CA LYS A 578 16.69 37.54 -14.41
C LYS A 578 15.74 38.17 -13.40
N GLU A 579 15.54 39.46 -13.55
CA GLU A 579 14.75 40.29 -12.67
C GLU A 579 13.29 39.79 -12.63
N PHE A 580 12.74 39.41 -13.79
CA PHE A 580 11.38 38.86 -13.87
C PHE A 580 11.22 37.56 -13.09
N PHE A 581 12.13 36.60 -13.27
CA PHE A 581 12.03 35.31 -12.58
C PHE A 581 12.29 35.42 -11.09
N ASP A 582 13.24 36.26 -10.68
CA ASP A 582 13.56 36.48 -9.27
C ASP A 582 12.33 37.09 -8.55
N GLN A 583 11.69 38.10 -9.16
CA GLN A 583 10.42 38.67 -8.65
C GLN A 583 9.27 37.66 -8.60
N LEU A 584 9.10 36.84 -9.64
CA LEU A 584 8.06 35.82 -9.69
C LEU A 584 8.29 34.74 -8.61
N SER A 585 9.53 34.30 -8.44
CA SER A 585 9.89 33.30 -7.43
C SER A 585 9.70 33.83 -6.02
N GLU A 586 10.11 35.08 -5.74
CA GLU A 586 9.88 35.73 -4.44
C GLU A 586 8.38 35.80 -4.10
N MET A 587 7.55 36.25 -5.05
CA MET A 587 6.11 36.32 -4.89
C MET A 587 5.49 34.94 -4.61
N LEU A 588 5.89 33.90 -5.36
CA LEU A 588 5.34 32.55 -5.18
C LEU A 588 5.78 31.88 -3.88
N VAL A 589 7.00 32.16 -3.41
CA VAL A 589 7.47 31.69 -2.11
C VAL A 589 6.70 32.38 -0.98
N GLU A 590 6.50 33.69 -1.06
CA GLU A 590 5.78 34.48 -0.03
C GLU A 590 4.34 34.00 0.17
N TYR A 591 3.60 33.75 -0.92
CA TYR A 591 2.16 33.41 -0.85
C TYR A 591 1.86 31.91 -0.90
N GLY A 592 2.83 31.05 -1.23
CA GLY A 592 2.55 29.62 -1.47
C GLY A 592 3.67 28.63 -1.18
N SER A 593 4.84 29.07 -0.69
CA SER A 593 6.00 28.20 -0.39
C SER A 593 6.46 27.31 -1.56
N VAL A 594 6.14 27.67 -2.80
CA VAL A 594 6.62 26.99 -4.01
C VAL A 594 7.84 27.72 -4.54
N GLN A 595 8.93 26.98 -4.75
CA GLN A 595 10.18 27.49 -5.29
C GLN A 595 10.34 27.10 -6.76
N ILE A 596 10.61 28.09 -7.60
CA ILE A 596 10.96 27.85 -9.01
C ILE A 596 12.48 27.61 -9.10
N ASN A 597 12.84 26.50 -9.72
CA ASN A 597 14.20 26.07 -9.94
C ASN A 597 14.50 26.00 -11.44
N MET A 598 15.51 26.74 -11.90
CA MET A 598 15.94 26.74 -13.31
C MET A 598 17.45 26.44 -13.42
N PRO A 599 17.86 25.16 -13.28
CA PRO A 599 19.27 24.80 -13.14
C PRO A 599 20.13 25.09 -14.37
N PHE A 600 19.51 25.17 -15.56
CA PHE A 600 20.22 25.39 -16.83
C PHE A 600 20.25 26.84 -17.28
N ARG A 601 19.74 27.76 -16.44
CA ARG A 601 19.57 29.16 -16.78
C ARG A 601 20.86 29.86 -17.23
N GLU A 602 21.97 29.58 -16.55
CA GLU A 602 23.29 30.16 -16.83
C GLU A 602 24.17 29.24 -17.70
N LEU A 603 23.64 28.09 -18.16
CA LEU A 603 24.36 27.16 -19.02
C LEU A 603 24.19 27.55 -20.48
N THR A 604 25.22 27.32 -21.29
CA THR A 604 25.06 27.38 -22.75
C THR A 604 24.38 26.11 -23.27
N LYS A 605 23.85 26.16 -24.49
CA LYS A 605 23.31 24.97 -25.16
C LYS A 605 24.35 23.85 -25.28
N ALA A 606 25.62 24.20 -25.48
CA ALA A 606 26.72 23.25 -25.53
C ALA A 606 26.92 22.53 -24.18
N ASP A 607 26.87 23.26 -23.06
CA ASP A 607 27.00 22.67 -21.71
C ASP A 607 25.89 21.65 -21.41
N VAL A 608 24.65 21.95 -21.83
CA VAL A 608 23.51 21.02 -21.66
C VAL A 608 23.67 19.77 -22.52
N ILE A 609 24.20 19.91 -23.75
CA ILE A 609 24.54 18.76 -24.61
C ILE A 609 25.62 17.90 -23.95
N GLU A 610 26.70 18.51 -23.45
CA GLU A 610 27.78 17.79 -22.76
C GLU A 610 27.25 17.02 -21.54
N LEU A 611 26.40 17.66 -20.75
CA LEU A 611 25.74 17.02 -19.60
C LEU A 611 24.87 15.83 -20.03
N GLY A 612 24.05 16.00 -21.07
CA GLY A 612 23.21 14.93 -21.58
C GLY A 612 24.00 13.74 -22.10
N VAL A 613 25.14 13.97 -22.78
CA VAL A 613 26.04 12.91 -23.25
C VAL A 613 26.61 12.15 -22.05
N LYS A 614 27.09 12.86 -21.03
CA LYS A 614 27.63 12.25 -19.80
C LYS A 614 26.59 11.36 -19.09
N MET A 615 25.31 11.69 -19.22
CA MET A 615 24.20 10.99 -18.56
C MET A 615 23.51 9.95 -19.46
N ASN A 616 24.04 9.65 -20.65
CA ASN A 616 23.44 8.73 -21.62
C ASN A 616 22.00 9.08 -22.00
N VAL A 617 21.67 10.38 -22.07
CA VAL A 617 20.36 10.86 -22.52
C VAL A 617 20.21 10.54 -24.02
N PRO A 618 19.02 10.12 -24.51
CA PRO A 618 18.77 9.87 -25.93
C PRO A 618 18.65 11.18 -26.74
N ILE A 619 19.67 12.04 -26.68
CA ILE A 619 19.72 13.38 -27.28
C ILE A 619 19.34 13.33 -28.77
N ALA A 620 19.83 12.34 -29.51
CA ALA A 620 19.57 12.20 -30.95
C ALA A 620 18.07 12.07 -31.30
N LYS A 621 17.26 11.57 -30.37
CA LYS A 621 15.81 11.38 -30.54
C LYS A 621 14.97 12.59 -30.10
N THR A 622 15.58 13.57 -29.43
CA THR A 622 14.85 14.76 -28.97
C THR A 622 14.46 15.66 -30.13
N TYR A 623 13.33 16.37 -29.99
CA TYR A 623 12.71 17.19 -31.01
C TYR A 623 12.66 18.65 -30.55
N SER A 624 13.25 19.56 -31.32
CA SER A 624 13.31 20.99 -30.99
C SER A 624 12.82 21.89 -32.13
N CYS A 625 12.27 21.30 -33.20
CA CYS A 625 11.84 22.03 -34.38
C CYS A 625 10.51 22.73 -34.11
N GLN A 626 10.43 24.02 -34.41
CA GLN A 626 9.22 24.82 -34.26
C GLN A 626 8.44 24.96 -35.58
N ALA A 627 8.89 24.31 -36.64
CA ALA A 627 8.26 24.31 -37.96
C ALA A 627 7.67 22.95 -38.33
N ASN A 628 7.42 22.10 -37.32
CA ASN A 628 6.77 20.80 -37.43
C ASN A 628 7.34 19.83 -38.49
N SER A 629 8.61 19.96 -38.88
CA SER A 629 9.25 19.05 -39.84
C SER A 629 9.56 17.70 -39.19
N ILE A 630 9.53 16.62 -39.99
CA ILE A 630 9.81 15.24 -39.51
C ILE A 630 11.23 15.11 -38.94
N THR A 631 12.20 15.80 -39.54
CA THR A 631 13.58 15.93 -39.03
C THR A 631 13.86 17.38 -38.67
N PRO A 632 14.75 17.70 -37.71
CA PRO A 632 15.07 19.09 -37.38
C PRO A 632 15.38 19.93 -38.62
N CYS A 633 14.60 20.98 -38.91
CA CYS A 633 14.64 21.69 -40.19
C CYS A 633 15.96 22.42 -40.47
N GLY A 634 16.77 22.67 -39.44
CA GLY A 634 18.05 23.38 -39.54
C GLY A 634 17.93 24.89 -39.77
N VAL A 635 16.73 25.42 -39.97
CA VAL A 635 16.49 26.84 -40.30
C VAL A 635 15.70 27.60 -39.24
N CYS A 636 14.84 26.93 -38.45
CA CYS A 636 14.13 27.61 -37.37
C CYS A 636 15.11 27.97 -36.22
N PRO A 637 14.83 29.04 -35.45
CA PRO A 637 15.76 29.54 -34.42
C PRO A 637 16.26 28.45 -33.46
N ASN A 638 15.39 27.59 -32.95
CA ASN A 638 15.78 26.48 -32.07
C ASN A 638 16.64 25.40 -32.76
N CYS A 639 16.40 25.11 -34.05
CA CYS A 639 17.25 24.17 -34.79
C CYS A 639 18.64 24.76 -35.05
N VAL A 640 18.73 26.05 -35.37
CA VAL A 640 20.01 26.74 -35.55
C VAL A 640 20.80 26.75 -34.25
N ASP A 641 20.16 27.06 -33.12
CA ASP A 641 20.80 27.05 -31.80
C ASP A 641 21.27 25.65 -31.39
N ARG A 642 20.44 24.62 -31.64
CA ARG A 642 20.81 23.21 -31.45
C ARG A 642 22.04 22.83 -32.26
N ILE A 643 22.10 23.17 -33.56
CA ILE A 643 23.25 22.85 -34.43
C ILE A 643 24.53 23.53 -33.92
N LYS A 644 24.45 24.83 -33.60
CA LYS A 644 25.60 25.57 -33.03
C LYS A 644 26.06 24.95 -31.71
N GLY A 645 25.13 24.57 -30.83
CA GLY A 645 25.43 23.87 -29.59
C GLY A 645 26.21 22.57 -29.81
N PHE A 646 25.79 21.74 -30.78
CA PHE A 646 26.53 20.53 -31.13
C PHE A 646 27.92 20.82 -31.70
N GLN A 647 28.06 21.82 -32.57
CA GLN A 647 29.36 22.20 -33.14
C GLN A 647 30.37 22.61 -32.05
N VAL A 648 29.91 23.39 -31.06
CA VAL A 648 30.72 23.81 -29.93
C VAL A 648 31.06 22.62 -29.03
N ALA A 649 30.07 21.82 -28.63
CA ALA A 649 30.29 20.65 -27.76
C ALA A 649 31.24 19.62 -28.40
N SER A 650 31.08 19.32 -29.71
CA SER A 650 31.98 18.43 -30.45
C SER A 650 33.43 18.92 -30.49
N SER A 651 33.65 20.23 -30.48
CA SER A 651 35.00 20.82 -30.41
C SER A 651 35.62 20.63 -29.02
N SER A 652 34.83 20.68 -27.96
CA SER A 652 35.27 20.40 -26.58
C SER A 652 35.61 18.92 -26.34
N PHE A 653 34.90 17.98 -26.98
CA PHE A 653 35.17 16.54 -26.86
C PHE A 653 36.50 16.12 -27.51
N ASN A 654 36.90 16.75 -28.62
CA ASN A 654 38.17 16.46 -29.29
C ASN A 654 39.40 17.03 -28.54
N ASN A 655 39.23 18.02 -27.67
CA ASN A 655 40.33 18.62 -26.87
C ASN A 655 40.58 17.93 -25.52
N LYS A 656 39.87 16.84 -25.19
CA LYS A 656 40.08 16.04 -23.97
C LYS A 656 40.70 14.66 -24.23
N VAL A 657 41.26 14.47 -25.42
CA VAL A 657 42.10 13.31 -25.78
C VAL A 657 43.47 13.82 -26.23
N GLU A 658 44.30 14.15 -25.24
CA GLU A 658 45.76 13.98 -25.30
C GLU A 658 46.21 13.26 -24.02
#